data_AF-A0A0G0IPT3-F1
#
_entry.id   AF-A0A0G0IPT3-F1
#
_cell.length_a   1.000
_cell.length_b   1.000
_cell.length_c   1.000
_cell.angle_alpha   90.00
_cell.angle_beta   90.00
_cell.angle_gamma   90.00
#
_symmetry.space_group_name_H-M   'P 1'
#
loop_
_entity.id
_entity.type
_entity.pdbx_description
1 polymer ?
#
loop_
_entity_poly.entity_id
_entity_poly.type
_entity_poly.pdbx_seq_one_letter_code
_entity_poly.pdbx_strand_id
1 'polypeptide(L)'
;MFNLYYFFIMPKQKIKYSRKNNAHKTHKGKKIVFADVKTKTSPILLAVIMLYLFIGCVSVSVVVGLSILTIALRLAPAQAPTSQMQAGFTMRTQNASSYIFPEIPSQYGTAGYIKDFKNSSAPVWTLRIVSGINTAGVHLAASARDSIQSFSLYYRLANGIWLRGHAFTGSITGTKSISDDTKIPYDYYVSSLFHLSPGQGYEVRADLYNSEGLLASQILGNFDTQPDVFVFNPGATINITSGNISDIQDAIDNAAPGADIRVSGGPYFGKLVFSKSGEKDKWIRLLGDGSTVIDGSDQALNNTFSGGWVKTTLSGCERNCENIWQKPASGDYWGIWVSENGGEYNYLYRHTVSSGATGRDNFNKSVSGQIESGEFCVPGDTLSPPRVIAEDSIVPQGYHIENKIMYLRLESGKTPEDYRFKISKHARGIDIGSQSWVWVEGLTLSYFGNTEYSAAGINIRNGNYNIIRNNKIHQTKNGVKIEWTNADNDSVGIGMADDGAAFNRIESNDITTSMREDLNYYCKVKKGGSFIAVSVAGTVGNIVRNNTMYNIGENALQIQLLSDSAAITGCGRKPDKSSDDGHPCAMPFAFLLSDTDIYDNVVRDNVEAIEPDGGQVINTRIVGNIFRNIEISLFSLQAGEYGPTWFVRNIISKSQESQYNIRSLEVFKFRGENLSKYAYIYHNDIYLNSIKSQTAYRSRNYFENWNMVFRNNIFHSQGQTVAQFPSPEGMLYYGVPDMDYDSFSNDSLPGANPKLTIAWQKKDMNWTYCGTIDCLNNIGGLEKNGGIWFHGFADPEKNVFNLKSTSKNIDVGVKIPGINDQYCGNNPDMGAMENKNLCQTNFIRSDVNDDGNINITDVIYLLNYLFSDRLISVSCLDAADIDDNSVVEITDAIYLLAYFFQGGDLPREPFNQCGIDQTADIYGCDMSAVCS
;
A
#
# COMPACT_ATOMS: atom_id res chain seq x y z
N MET A 1 54.75 22.04 -20.58
CA MET A 1 55.65 22.32 -21.72
C MET A 1 55.76 21.06 -22.57
N PHE A 2 55.41 21.16 -23.87
CA PHE A 2 56.00 20.53 -25.08
C PHE A 2 56.52 19.06 -25.02
N ASN A 3 55.87 18.11 -25.71
CA ASN A 3 56.10 17.59 -27.11
C ASN A 3 57.14 16.43 -27.17
N LEU A 4 57.13 15.37 -28.00
CA LEU A 4 56.68 15.03 -29.38
C LEU A 4 56.54 13.47 -29.49
N TYR A 5 55.50 12.89 -30.11
CA TYR A 5 55.42 12.25 -31.46
C TYR A 5 56.33 11.05 -31.81
N TYR A 6 55.73 9.91 -32.22
CA TYR A 6 56.03 9.16 -33.47
C TYR A 6 54.85 8.24 -33.89
N PHE A 7 54.63 8.12 -35.21
CA PHE A 7 53.52 7.42 -35.91
C PHE A 7 54.04 6.36 -36.90
N PHE A 8 53.13 5.51 -37.42
CA PHE A 8 53.15 4.52 -38.54
C PHE A 8 53.10 3.02 -38.10
N ILE A 9 52.30 2.05 -38.59
CA ILE A 9 51.47 1.81 -39.81
C ILE A 9 50.27 0.86 -39.50
N MET A 10 49.16 0.99 -40.24
CA MET A 10 47.88 0.22 -40.30
C MET A 10 48.00 -1.26 -40.83
N PRO A 11 46.95 -2.14 -40.88
CA PRO A 11 45.52 -1.84 -41.11
C PRO A 11 44.40 -2.65 -40.40
N LYS A 12 43.20 -2.08 -40.59
CA LYS A 12 41.82 -2.45 -40.23
C LYS A 12 41.38 -3.86 -40.67
N GLN A 13 40.53 -4.50 -39.85
CA GLN A 13 39.36 -5.24 -40.34
C GLN A 13 38.14 -5.05 -39.42
N LYS A 14 37.04 -4.56 -40.01
CA LYS A 14 35.66 -4.60 -39.49
C LYS A 14 34.99 -5.85 -40.06
N ILE A 15 34.21 -6.58 -39.28
CA ILE A 15 33.20 -7.51 -39.81
C ILE A 15 31.85 -7.20 -39.18
N LYS A 16 30.88 -6.84 -40.04
CA LYS A 16 29.44 -6.80 -39.80
C LYS A 16 28.86 -8.20 -39.99
N TYR A 17 27.81 -8.56 -39.25
CA TYR A 17 26.89 -9.61 -39.68
C TYR A 17 25.46 -9.07 -39.81
N SER A 18 24.86 -9.32 -40.97
CA SER A 18 23.47 -9.02 -41.34
C SER A 18 22.59 -10.26 -41.22
N ARG A 19 21.33 -10.06 -40.81
CA ARG A 19 20.25 -11.05 -40.91
C ARG A 19 19.93 -11.42 -42.37
N LYS A 20 19.60 -12.70 -42.61
CA LYS A 20 18.67 -13.14 -43.65
C LYS A 20 17.75 -14.24 -43.10
N ASN A 21 16.45 -14.04 -43.29
CA ASN A 21 15.39 -15.03 -43.10
C ASN A 21 15.43 -16.10 -44.20
N ASN A 22 15.03 -17.34 -43.88
CA ASN A 22 13.96 -18.07 -44.60
C ASN A 22 13.66 -19.46 -44.00
N ALA A 23 12.38 -19.63 -43.61
CA ALA A 23 11.44 -20.72 -43.90
C ALA A 23 11.77 -22.23 -43.66
N HIS A 24 10.90 -22.83 -42.81
CA HIS A 24 10.20 -24.13 -42.96
C HIS A 24 10.97 -25.46 -43.19
N LYS A 25 10.93 -26.38 -42.21
CA LYS A 25 10.18 -27.68 -42.21
C LYS A 25 10.69 -28.71 -41.17
N THR A 26 9.74 -29.22 -40.37
CA THR A 26 9.54 -30.60 -39.85
C THR A 26 10.68 -31.56 -39.47
N HIS A 27 10.45 -32.19 -38.29
CA HIS A 27 10.70 -33.60 -37.89
C HIS A 27 11.89 -33.99 -36.99
N LYS A 28 11.49 -34.57 -35.85
CA LYS A 28 11.97 -35.80 -35.16
C LYS A 28 13.47 -35.95 -34.86
N GLY A 29 13.77 -35.84 -33.56
CA GLY A 29 14.49 -36.83 -32.75
C GLY A 29 15.94 -37.16 -33.09
N LYS A 30 16.85 -36.89 -32.14
CA LYS A 30 17.91 -37.82 -31.70
C LYS A 30 18.65 -37.29 -30.47
N LYS A 31 18.78 -38.16 -29.46
CA LYS A 31 19.73 -38.07 -28.35
C LYS A 31 21.16 -37.97 -28.90
N ILE A 32 21.99 -37.11 -28.31
CA ILE A 32 23.44 -37.22 -28.34
C ILE A 32 23.95 -37.04 -26.90
N VAL A 33 24.64 -38.06 -26.42
CA VAL A 33 25.46 -38.13 -25.19
C VAL A 33 26.91 -37.82 -25.58
N PHE A 34 27.76 -37.58 -24.57
CA PHE A 34 29.24 -37.48 -24.53
C PHE A 34 29.72 -36.03 -24.28
N ALA A 35 30.76 -35.75 -23.49
CA ALA A 35 31.55 -36.51 -22.53
C ALA A 35 32.42 -35.49 -21.76
N ASP A 36 32.86 -35.91 -20.58
CA ASP A 36 33.90 -35.30 -19.76
C ASP A 36 35.20 -35.03 -20.56
N VAL A 37 35.77 -33.83 -20.45
CA VAL A 37 37.17 -33.56 -20.80
C VAL A 37 37.81 -32.73 -19.69
N LYS A 38 38.64 -33.40 -18.90
CA LYS A 38 39.66 -32.83 -18.01
C LYS A 38 40.78 -32.19 -18.85
N THR A 39 41.22 -31.00 -18.46
CA THR A 39 42.56 -30.49 -18.80
C THR A 39 43.29 -29.98 -17.55
N LYS A 40 44.55 -30.39 -17.42
CA LYS A 40 45.52 -30.08 -16.38
C LYS A 40 46.40 -28.90 -16.80
N THR A 41 46.78 -28.05 -15.85
CA THR A 41 48.04 -27.26 -15.77
C THR A 41 48.10 -26.63 -14.35
N SER A 42 49.19 -26.39 -13.61
CA SER A 42 50.60 -26.85 -13.48
C SER A 42 51.11 -26.24 -12.13
N PRO A 43 52.02 -26.85 -11.34
CA PRO A 43 52.25 -26.52 -9.92
C PRO A 43 53.15 -25.28 -9.63
N ILE A 44 53.47 -24.46 -10.64
CA ILE A 44 54.47 -23.39 -10.48
C ILE A 44 53.88 -22.08 -9.93
N LEU A 45 52.55 -21.92 -9.95
CA LEU A 45 51.88 -20.71 -9.45
C LEU A 45 51.67 -20.70 -7.92
N LEU A 46 51.72 -21.87 -7.26
CA LEU A 46 51.58 -21.98 -5.80
C LEU A 46 52.88 -21.70 -5.02
N ALA A 47 54.04 -21.74 -5.68
CA ALA A 47 55.34 -21.54 -5.04
C ALA A 47 55.76 -20.06 -4.94
N VAL A 48 55.17 -19.16 -5.72
CA VAL A 48 55.52 -17.72 -5.75
C VAL A 48 54.74 -16.91 -4.71
N ILE A 49 53.58 -17.40 -4.27
CA ILE A 49 52.72 -16.70 -3.29
C ILE A 49 53.12 -17.05 -1.84
N MET A 50 53.76 -18.20 -1.61
CA MET A 50 54.23 -18.62 -0.28
C MET A 50 55.61 -18.06 0.13
N LEU A 51 56.32 -17.35 -0.75
CA LEU A 51 57.66 -16.81 -0.46
C LEU A 51 57.67 -15.34 0.03
N TYR A 52 56.51 -14.67 0.06
CA TYR A 52 56.41 -13.26 0.50
C TYR A 52 55.86 -13.07 1.93
N LEU A 53 55.61 -14.15 2.68
CA LEU A 53 54.97 -14.08 4.00
C LEU A 53 55.82 -14.52 5.20
N PHE A 54 57.09 -14.87 5.03
CA PHE A 54 57.96 -15.22 6.16
C PHE A 54 59.40 -14.75 5.92
N ILE A 55 59.91 -13.88 6.81
CA ILE A 55 61.27 -13.26 6.97
C ILE A 55 61.13 -11.72 6.90
N GLY A 56 61.37 -10.92 7.95
CA GLY A 56 61.87 -11.16 9.30
C GLY A 56 61.90 -9.85 10.13
N CYS A 57 61.78 -10.03 11.46
CA CYS A 57 61.72 -9.04 12.55
C CYS A 57 63.10 -8.47 12.99
N VAL A 58 63.08 -7.78 14.16
CA VAL A 58 64.12 -7.27 15.11
C VAL A 58 64.57 -5.80 14.85
N SER A 59 64.58 -4.81 15.77
CA SER A 59 64.72 -4.76 17.25
C SER A 59 64.32 -3.38 17.88
N VAL A 60 63.73 -3.43 19.08
CA VAL A 60 63.88 -2.64 20.35
C VAL A 60 64.34 -1.15 20.40
N SER A 61 63.60 -0.41 21.25
CA SER A 61 63.64 0.95 21.83
C SER A 61 64.95 1.52 22.42
N VAL A 62 65.14 2.86 22.42
CA VAL A 62 65.69 3.70 23.53
C VAL A 62 65.25 5.19 23.44
N VAL A 63 65.00 5.76 24.62
CA VAL A 63 64.57 7.10 25.09
C VAL A 63 65.68 8.18 25.04
N VAL A 64 65.33 9.46 24.79
CA VAL A 64 65.71 10.73 25.51
C VAL A 64 64.83 11.84 24.88
N GLY A 65 64.05 12.72 25.53
CA GLY A 65 64.00 13.26 26.89
C GLY A 65 64.33 14.77 26.84
N LEU A 66 63.33 15.67 26.97
CA LEU A 66 63.45 16.91 27.75
C LEU A 66 62.13 17.69 27.86
N SER A 67 61.76 17.86 29.13
CA SER A 67 60.64 18.54 29.75
C SER A 67 60.59 20.05 29.49
N ILE A 68 59.40 20.66 29.59
CA ILE A 68 59.05 21.64 30.64
C ILE A 68 57.53 21.90 30.62
N LEU A 69 57.01 21.97 31.85
CA LEU A 69 55.63 22.07 32.28
C LEU A 69 55.29 23.55 32.60
N THR A 70 53.99 23.84 32.57
CA THR A 70 53.20 24.69 33.52
C THR A 70 52.86 26.18 33.26
N ILE A 71 51.52 26.41 33.27
CA ILE A 71 50.70 27.52 33.82
C ILE A 71 50.45 28.72 32.86
N ALA A 72 49.32 28.83 32.15
CA ALA A 72 47.89 28.97 32.49
C ALA A 72 47.46 30.40 32.92
N LEU A 73 46.65 31.07 32.08
CA LEU A 73 45.35 31.71 32.43
C LEU A 73 44.77 32.55 31.26
N ARG A 74 43.48 32.27 30.96
CA ARG A 74 42.38 33.13 30.44
C ARG A 74 42.54 33.75 29.04
N LEU A 75 41.77 33.34 28.02
CA LEU A 75 40.30 33.33 27.76
C LEU A 75 39.91 34.45 26.76
N ALA A 76 39.18 34.01 25.72
CA ALA A 76 38.59 34.71 24.57
C ALA A 76 39.55 35.04 23.40
N PRO A 77 39.19 34.71 22.13
CA PRO A 77 38.02 35.32 21.50
C PRO A 77 37.06 34.41 20.71
N ALA A 78 35.94 35.05 20.40
CA ALA A 78 34.76 34.74 19.61
C ALA A 78 34.88 33.75 18.44
N GLN A 79 33.78 32.98 18.31
CA GLN A 79 33.38 32.08 17.25
C GLN A 79 33.11 32.79 15.90
N ALA A 80 33.50 32.15 14.80
CA ALA A 80 32.61 31.78 13.71
C ALA A 80 33.28 30.67 12.85
N PRO A 81 32.49 29.75 12.26
CA PRO A 81 32.95 28.41 11.90
C PRO A 81 33.39 28.30 10.44
N THR A 82 34.48 27.56 10.20
CA THR A 82 34.89 27.11 8.87
C THR A 82 34.53 25.64 8.68
N SER A 83 33.63 25.42 7.73
CA SER A 83 33.40 24.14 7.06
C SER A 83 34.60 23.80 6.15
N GLN A 84 35.20 22.62 6.33
CA GLN A 84 35.35 21.60 5.29
C GLN A 84 36.22 20.43 5.77
N MET A 85 35.58 19.27 5.79
CA MET A 85 36.07 17.91 5.50
C MET A 85 37.59 17.68 5.44
N GLN A 86 38.06 16.84 6.36
CA GLN A 86 39.02 15.79 6.01
C GLN A 86 38.42 14.44 6.33
N ALA A 87 38.27 13.65 5.27
CA ALA A 87 37.86 12.26 5.28
C ALA A 87 38.81 11.42 6.14
N GLY A 88 38.21 10.70 7.07
CA GLY A 88 38.85 9.78 7.99
C GLY A 88 37.77 9.13 8.84
N PHE A 89 36.75 8.54 8.19
CA PHE A 89 35.73 7.78 8.90
C PHE A 89 36.36 6.51 9.47
N THR A 90 36.69 6.59 10.75
CA THR A 90 36.89 5.41 11.57
C THR A 90 35.50 4.85 11.82
N MET A 91 35.21 3.61 11.39
CA MET A 91 34.04 2.88 11.87
C MET A 91 34.06 2.97 13.39
N ARG A 92 33.03 3.58 14.00
CA ARG A 92 32.75 3.24 15.39
C ARG A 92 32.22 1.82 15.37
N THR A 93 33.14 0.86 15.34
CA THR A 93 32.95 -0.41 16.02
C THR A 93 32.82 -0.12 17.51
N GLN A 94 31.71 0.50 17.93
CA GLN A 94 31.33 0.42 19.32
C GLN A 94 30.76 -0.97 19.56
N ASN A 95 31.71 -1.87 19.79
CA ASN A 95 31.57 -3.20 20.35
C ASN A 95 30.78 -4.20 19.50
N ALA A 96 31.34 -5.41 19.44
CA ALA A 96 30.62 -6.63 19.13
C ALA A 96 29.58 -6.96 20.22
N SER A 97 28.66 -6.04 20.50
CA SER A 97 27.53 -6.21 21.41
C SER A 97 26.26 -6.45 20.60
N SER A 98 25.94 -7.73 20.38
CA SER A 98 24.64 -8.37 20.69
C SER A 98 23.30 -7.67 20.35
N TYR A 99 23.23 -6.67 19.48
CA TYR A 99 21.96 -6.01 19.13
C TYR A 99 21.34 -6.58 17.84
N ILE A 100 20.19 -7.26 17.98
CA ILE A 100 19.31 -7.65 16.85
C ILE A 100 18.57 -6.43 16.30
N PHE A 101 18.16 -5.50 17.16
CA PHE A 101 17.55 -4.25 16.70
C PHE A 101 18.65 -3.23 16.35
N PRO A 102 18.61 -2.60 15.16
CA PRO A 102 19.29 -1.33 14.99
C PRO A 102 18.81 -0.34 16.07
N GLU A 103 19.76 0.38 16.68
CA GLU A 103 19.49 1.55 17.52
C GLU A 103 18.45 2.44 16.86
N ILE A 104 17.43 2.86 17.61
CA ILE A 104 16.44 3.81 17.13
C ILE A 104 17.19 5.11 16.82
N PRO A 105 17.18 5.62 15.58
CA PRO A 105 17.72 6.95 15.31
C PRO A 105 17.12 7.94 16.29
N SER A 106 17.94 8.77 16.93
CA SER A 106 17.53 9.61 18.06
C SER A 106 16.30 10.49 17.74
N GLN A 107 16.12 10.86 16.48
CA GLN A 107 14.95 11.58 15.94
C GLN A 107 13.61 10.82 16.06
N TYR A 108 13.60 9.49 16.03
CA TYR A 108 12.40 8.66 16.24
C TYR A 108 12.16 8.38 17.72
N GLY A 109 13.24 8.19 18.50
CA GLY A 109 13.16 7.98 19.94
C GLY A 109 12.73 9.24 20.72
N THR A 110 13.04 10.43 20.22
CA THR A 110 12.58 11.72 20.79
C THR A 110 11.21 12.18 20.29
N ALA A 111 10.74 11.66 19.15
CA ALA A 111 9.40 11.91 18.64
C ALA A 111 8.32 11.12 19.40
N GLY A 112 8.65 9.97 20.00
CA GLY A 112 7.83 9.27 21.00
C GLY A 112 7.00 8.10 20.50
N TYR A 113 6.91 7.87 19.17
CA TYR A 113 6.07 6.81 18.61
C TYR A 113 6.78 5.46 18.43
N ILE A 114 8.10 5.39 18.64
CA ILE A 114 8.83 4.12 18.80
C ILE A 114 9.40 4.04 20.21
N LYS A 115 9.07 2.96 20.94
CA LYS A 115 9.61 2.72 22.29
C LYS A 115 10.16 1.29 22.40
N ASP A 116 11.32 1.17 23.05
CA ASP A 116 11.97 -0.11 23.36
C ASP A 116 11.90 -0.39 24.86
N PHE A 117 11.51 -1.61 25.22
CA PHE A 117 11.50 -2.13 26.58
C PHE A 117 12.35 -3.39 26.65
N LYS A 118 13.09 -3.57 27.74
CA LYS A 118 14.01 -4.71 27.90
C LYS A 118 13.72 -5.43 29.21
N ASN A 119 13.88 -6.76 29.22
CA ASN A 119 13.94 -7.49 30.48
C ASN A 119 15.30 -7.25 31.18
N SER A 120 15.34 -7.51 32.49
CA SER A 120 16.54 -7.34 33.32
C SER A 120 17.49 -8.55 33.33
N SER A 121 17.10 -9.66 32.72
CA SER A 121 17.82 -10.94 32.79
C SER A 121 18.42 -11.33 31.44
N ALA A 122 19.58 -11.97 31.46
CA ALA A 122 20.22 -12.47 30.24
C ALA A 122 19.59 -13.81 29.77
N PRO A 123 19.44 -14.03 28.44
CA PRO A 123 19.73 -13.07 27.38
C PRO A 123 18.70 -11.93 27.35
N VAL A 124 19.15 -10.74 26.97
CA VAL A 124 18.32 -9.54 27.01
C VAL A 124 17.36 -9.59 25.83
N TRP A 125 16.07 -9.70 26.13
CA TRP A 125 15.00 -9.57 25.18
C TRP A 125 14.56 -8.11 25.11
N THR A 126 14.31 -7.63 23.88
CA THR A 126 13.80 -6.28 23.61
C THR A 126 12.42 -6.39 22.97
N LEU A 127 11.44 -5.73 23.57
CA LEU A 127 10.10 -5.50 23.05
C LEU A 127 10.07 -4.08 22.46
N ARG A 128 9.87 -3.96 21.16
CA ARG A 128 9.71 -2.68 20.45
C ARG A 128 8.25 -2.48 20.09
N ILE A 129 7.74 -1.29 20.37
CA ILE A 129 6.41 -0.84 19.97
C ILE A 129 6.55 0.28 18.95
N VAL A 130 5.82 0.16 17.84
CA VAL A 130 5.65 1.20 16.81
C VAL A 130 4.19 1.65 16.84
N SER A 131 3.96 2.87 17.30
CA SER A 131 2.62 3.36 17.61
C SER A 131 1.92 3.87 16.35
N GLY A 132 0.76 3.29 16.02
CA GLY A 132 -0.21 3.82 15.06
C GLY A 132 -1.26 4.68 15.76
N ILE A 133 -2.38 4.95 15.09
CA ILE A 133 -3.52 5.69 15.67
C ILE A 133 -4.42 4.72 16.46
N ASN A 134 -4.95 3.70 15.78
CA ASN A 134 -5.79 2.65 16.38
C ASN A 134 -5.10 1.28 16.46
N THR A 135 -3.82 1.24 16.08
CA THR A 135 -3.01 0.01 16.07
C THR A 135 -1.66 0.28 16.72
N ALA A 136 -0.94 -0.79 17.03
CA ALA A 136 0.49 -0.70 17.31
C ALA A 136 1.22 -1.93 16.77
N GLY A 137 2.32 -1.68 16.05
CA GLY A 137 3.26 -2.72 15.67
C GLY A 137 4.06 -3.22 16.87
N VAL A 138 4.21 -4.53 17.02
CA VAL A 138 4.91 -5.13 18.15
C VAL A 138 5.98 -6.08 17.66
N HIS A 139 7.22 -5.84 18.09
CA HIS A 139 8.36 -6.63 17.66
C HIS A 139 9.14 -7.13 18.88
N LEU A 140 9.60 -8.37 18.81
CA LEU A 140 10.31 -9.01 19.90
C LEU A 140 11.56 -9.72 19.37
N ALA A 141 12.71 -9.46 19.99
CA ALA A 141 13.97 -10.10 19.63
C ALA A 141 14.92 -10.24 20.84
N ALA A 142 15.85 -11.19 20.77
CA ALA A 142 16.78 -11.54 21.83
C ALA A 142 18.24 -11.18 21.52
N SER A 143 19.04 -10.75 22.49
CA SER A 143 20.45 -10.41 22.25
C SER A 143 21.35 -11.61 21.87
N ALA A 144 20.84 -12.85 22.01
CA ALA A 144 21.48 -14.12 21.65
C ALA A 144 20.41 -15.21 21.48
N ARG A 145 20.75 -16.35 20.87
CA ARG A 145 19.85 -17.53 20.86
C ARG A 145 19.56 -17.97 22.29
N ASP A 146 18.29 -18.25 22.57
CA ASP A 146 17.78 -18.60 23.91
C ASP A 146 16.92 -19.87 23.85
N SER A 147 16.62 -20.42 25.03
CA SER A 147 15.74 -21.57 25.27
C SER A 147 14.24 -21.23 25.29
N ILE A 148 13.87 -19.95 25.12
CA ILE A 148 12.47 -19.50 25.02
C ILE A 148 11.83 -20.07 23.75
N GLN A 149 10.67 -20.71 23.92
CA GLN A 149 9.96 -21.40 22.83
C GLN A 149 8.64 -20.73 22.46
N SER A 150 8.03 -19.95 23.37
CA SER A 150 6.75 -19.31 23.11
C SER A 150 6.57 -17.99 23.87
N PHE A 151 5.63 -17.18 23.37
CA PHE A 151 5.42 -15.81 23.78
C PHE A 151 3.93 -15.52 23.89
N SER A 152 3.53 -14.68 24.85
CA SER A 152 2.19 -14.12 24.91
C SER A 152 2.26 -12.60 25.04
N LEU A 153 1.41 -11.91 24.29
CA LEU A 153 1.31 -10.45 24.28
C LEU A 153 0.05 -10.03 25.03
N TYR A 154 0.17 -9.00 25.87
CA TYR A 154 -0.94 -8.41 26.59
C TYR A 154 -0.85 -6.88 26.58
N TYR A 155 -1.99 -6.22 26.66
CA TYR A 155 -2.10 -4.77 26.75
C TYR A 155 -3.29 -4.35 27.61
N ARG A 156 -3.27 -3.13 28.14
CA ARG A 156 -4.40 -2.53 28.86
C ARG A 156 -4.29 -1.02 28.95
N LEU A 157 -5.42 -0.36 29.19
CA LEU A 157 -5.44 1.00 29.72
C LEU A 157 -4.86 1.02 31.14
N ALA A 158 -4.42 2.20 31.60
CA ALA A 158 -3.97 2.38 32.98
C ALA A 158 -5.07 1.91 33.95
N ASN A 159 -4.71 1.02 34.88
CA ASN A 159 -5.63 0.36 35.83
C ASN A 159 -6.72 -0.54 35.21
N GLY A 160 -6.68 -0.79 33.90
CA GLY A 160 -7.59 -1.72 33.22
C GLY A 160 -7.26 -3.20 33.43
N ILE A 161 -8.09 -4.05 32.83
CA ILE A 161 -7.87 -5.50 32.75
C ILE A 161 -6.87 -5.77 31.62
N TRP A 162 -5.94 -6.70 31.85
CA TRP A 162 -5.05 -7.17 30.79
C TRP A 162 -5.84 -7.92 29.71
N LEU A 163 -5.87 -7.33 28.52
CA LEU A 163 -6.38 -7.96 27.32
C LEU A 163 -5.25 -8.73 26.64
N ARG A 164 -5.61 -9.83 25.98
CA ARG A 164 -4.65 -10.64 25.25
C ARG A 164 -4.51 -10.09 23.84
N GLY A 165 -3.29 -9.72 23.45
CA GLY A 165 -2.99 -9.35 22.06
C GLY A 165 -2.88 -10.59 21.17
N HIS A 166 -2.81 -10.37 19.86
CA HIS A 166 -2.58 -11.45 18.91
C HIS A 166 -1.25 -12.14 19.19
N ALA A 167 -1.22 -13.45 18.98
CA ALA A 167 0.01 -14.24 19.11
C ALA A 167 1.11 -13.71 18.18
N PHE A 168 2.36 -13.80 18.62
CA PHE A 168 3.49 -13.53 17.75
C PHE A 168 3.53 -14.55 16.60
N THR A 169 3.94 -14.09 15.41
CA THR A 169 4.28 -14.97 14.30
C THR A 169 5.37 -15.96 14.72
N GLY A 170 5.53 -17.06 13.98
CA GLY A 170 6.74 -17.88 14.14
C GLY A 170 8.01 -17.07 13.81
N SER A 171 9.17 -17.60 14.21
CA SER A 171 10.45 -16.89 14.06
C SER A 171 10.72 -16.53 12.60
N ILE A 172 10.87 -15.24 12.34
CA ILE A 172 11.46 -14.72 11.11
C ILE A 172 12.97 -14.82 11.28
N THR A 173 13.53 -15.94 10.84
CA THR A 173 14.96 -16.25 10.97
C THR A 173 15.79 -15.71 9.80
N GLY A 174 16.99 -15.24 10.10
CA GLY A 174 17.98 -14.83 9.10
C GLY A 174 19.42 -14.87 9.63
N THR A 175 20.39 -14.55 8.78
CA THR A 175 21.80 -14.40 9.17
C THR A 175 22.32 -13.02 8.78
N LYS A 176 22.86 -12.26 9.75
CA LYS A 176 23.54 -10.98 9.50
C LYS A 176 25.03 -11.23 9.26
N SER A 177 25.56 -10.83 8.10
CA SER A 177 27.00 -10.81 7.89
C SER A 177 27.62 -9.62 8.64
N ILE A 178 28.61 -9.88 9.47
CA ILE A 178 29.39 -8.85 10.19
C ILE A 178 30.78 -8.69 9.55
N SER A 179 31.25 -9.72 8.84
CA SER A 179 32.41 -9.72 7.94
C SER A 179 32.24 -10.86 6.92
N ASP A 180 33.14 -10.95 5.93
CA ASP A 180 33.09 -11.97 4.85
C ASP A 180 32.96 -13.42 5.38
N ASP A 181 33.44 -13.70 6.59
CA ASP A 181 33.43 -15.04 7.22
C ASP A 181 32.52 -15.16 8.47
N THR A 182 31.86 -14.08 8.93
CA THR A 182 31.09 -14.12 10.19
C THR A 182 29.62 -13.81 9.96
N LYS A 183 28.75 -14.81 10.16
CA LYS A 183 27.29 -14.70 10.10
C LYS A 183 26.68 -14.89 11.49
N ILE A 184 25.94 -13.90 12.00
CA ILE A 184 25.17 -14.05 13.23
C ILE A 184 23.72 -14.42 12.89
N PRO A 185 23.22 -15.60 13.31
CA PRO A 185 21.82 -15.93 13.20
C PRO A 185 20.99 -15.10 14.18
N TYR A 186 19.83 -14.63 13.75
CA TYR A 186 18.90 -13.88 14.61
C TYR A 186 17.48 -14.50 14.53
N ASP A 187 16.74 -14.40 15.64
CA ASP A 187 15.32 -14.75 15.76
C ASP A 187 14.51 -13.47 15.99
N TYR A 188 13.50 -13.26 15.16
CA TYR A 188 12.67 -12.05 15.17
C TYR A 188 11.20 -12.44 15.13
N TYR A 189 10.43 -11.90 16.07
CA TYR A 189 9.02 -12.20 16.24
C TYR A 189 8.21 -10.92 16.09
N VAL A 190 7.09 -11.01 15.38
CA VAL A 190 6.27 -9.85 15.07
C VAL A 190 4.82 -10.14 15.44
N SER A 191 4.14 -9.15 15.98
CA SER A 191 2.71 -9.14 16.21
C SER A 191 2.18 -7.71 16.00
N SER A 192 0.88 -7.54 16.18
CA SER A 192 0.24 -6.22 16.21
C SER A 192 -0.86 -6.19 17.27
N LEU A 193 -1.08 -5.00 17.81
CA LEU A 193 -2.26 -4.66 18.61
C LEU A 193 -3.26 -3.91 17.71
N PHE A 194 -4.54 -4.18 17.89
CA PHE A 194 -5.66 -3.61 17.14
C PHE A 194 -6.67 -3.00 18.10
N HIS A 195 -7.63 -2.23 17.56
CA HIS A 195 -8.75 -1.65 18.32
C HIS A 195 -8.33 -0.75 19.48
N LEU A 196 -7.19 -0.07 19.34
CA LEU A 196 -6.75 0.91 20.32
C LEU A 196 -7.48 2.23 20.10
N SER A 197 -7.77 2.95 21.19
CA SER A 197 -8.24 4.33 21.13
C SER A 197 -7.11 5.29 20.70
N PRO A 198 -7.38 6.30 19.85
CA PRO A 198 -6.40 7.31 19.46
C PRO A 198 -5.94 8.21 20.62
N GLY A 199 -4.68 8.65 20.59
CA GLY A 199 -4.10 9.59 21.57
C GLY A 199 -4.08 9.09 23.03
N GLN A 200 -4.16 7.78 23.22
CA GLN A 200 -4.39 7.14 24.50
C GLN A 200 -3.14 6.36 24.96
N GLY A 201 -2.86 6.43 26.27
CA GLY A 201 -1.78 5.68 26.90
C GLY A 201 -2.18 4.25 27.29
N TYR A 202 -1.30 3.30 26.99
CA TYR A 202 -1.45 1.86 27.28
C TYR A 202 -0.24 1.31 28.02
N GLU A 203 -0.48 0.34 28.90
CA GLU A 203 0.54 -0.58 29.38
C GLU A 203 0.60 -1.80 28.46
N VAL A 204 1.82 -2.29 28.19
CA VAL A 204 2.07 -3.46 27.36
C VAL A 204 2.96 -4.45 28.08
N ARG A 205 2.73 -5.74 27.82
CA ARG A 205 3.48 -6.82 28.46
C ARG A 205 3.71 -7.98 27.49
N ALA A 206 4.95 -8.45 27.44
CA ALA A 206 5.30 -9.70 26.78
C ALA A 206 5.74 -10.73 27.84
N ASP A 207 5.07 -11.87 27.87
CA ASP A 207 5.39 -13.02 28.71
C ASP A 207 6.18 -14.04 27.89
N LEU A 208 7.36 -14.45 28.39
CA LEU A 208 8.30 -15.33 27.70
C LEU A 208 8.36 -16.68 28.42
N TYR A 209 8.07 -17.76 27.70
CA TYR A 209 7.98 -19.10 28.27
C TYR A 209 9.11 -20.02 27.77
N ASN A 210 9.68 -20.80 28.69
CA ASN A 210 10.71 -21.79 28.36
C ASN A 210 10.12 -23.02 27.65
N SER A 211 10.98 -23.99 27.31
CA SER A 211 10.57 -25.25 26.65
C SER A 211 9.62 -26.14 27.47
N GLU A 212 9.48 -25.89 28.77
CA GLU A 212 8.57 -26.62 29.67
C GLU A 212 7.22 -25.90 29.82
N GLY A 213 7.04 -24.75 29.15
CA GLY A 213 5.84 -23.91 29.25
C GLY A 213 5.78 -23.06 30.52
N LEU A 214 6.87 -22.97 31.28
CA LEU A 214 6.96 -22.15 32.48
C LEU A 214 7.37 -20.72 32.13
N LEU A 215 6.79 -19.73 32.82
CA LEU A 215 7.13 -18.32 32.65
C LEU A 215 8.58 -18.09 33.09
N ALA A 216 9.45 -17.76 32.13
CA ALA A 216 10.88 -17.55 32.36
C ALA A 216 11.24 -16.07 32.51
N SER A 217 10.58 -15.19 31.77
CA SER A 217 10.79 -13.74 31.85
C SER A 217 9.55 -12.97 31.44
N GLN A 218 9.54 -11.68 31.77
CA GLN A 218 8.49 -10.74 31.41
C GLN A 218 9.12 -9.40 31.04
N ILE A 219 8.59 -8.78 30.00
CA ILE A 219 8.93 -7.40 29.61
C ILE A 219 7.68 -6.57 29.80
N LEU A 220 7.80 -5.48 30.57
CA LEU A 220 6.72 -4.52 30.82
C LEU A 220 7.11 -3.18 30.19
N GLY A 221 6.13 -2.50 29.61
CA GLY A 221 6.32 -1.19 28.98
C GLY A 221 5.05 -0.35 29.01
N ASN A 222 5.18 0.89 28.55
CA ASN A 222 4.05 1.78 28.32
C ASN A 222 4.25 2.55 27.01
N PHE A 223 3.19 2.72 26.24
CA PHE A 223 3.23 3.45 24.97
C PHE A 223 1.95 4.27 24.81
N ASP A 224 2.02 5.23 23.91
CA ASP A 224 0.91 6.14 23.61
C ASP A 224 0.58 5.95 22.13
N THR A 225 -0.69 5.75 21.80
CA THR A 225 -1.13 5.81 20.41
C THR A 225 -1.03 7.24 19.89
N GLN A 226 -0.85 7.38 18.59
CA GLN A 226 -0.89 8.70 17.97
C GLN A 226 -2.31 9.29 18.07
N PRO A 227 -2.47 10.62 18.19
CA PRO A 227 -3.79 11.23 18.15
C PRO A 227 -4.44 11.04 16.78
N ASP A 228 -5.77 10.98 16.77
CA ASP A 228 -6.55 10.89 15.54
C ASP A 228 -6.32 12.14 14.66
N VAL A 229 -6.53 13.32 15.26
CA VAL A 229 -6.24 14.62 14.66
C VAL A 229 -5.22 15.36 15.50
N PHE A 230 -4.17 15.90 14.86
CA PHE A 230 -3.23 16.78 15.53
C PHE A 230 -3.83 18.17 15.76
N VAL A 231 -3.66 18.72 16.96
CA VAL A 231 -4.01 20.10 17.26
C VAL A 231 -2.95 21.03 16.67
N PHE A 232 -3.33 21.82 15.67
CA PHE A 232 -2.42 22.77 15.05
C PHE A 232 -2.55 24.16 15.70
N ASN A 233 -1.49 24.59 16.37
CA ASN A 233 -1.39 25.91 17.00
C ASN A 233 -0.43 26.80 16.20
N PRO A 234 -0.92 27.70 15.33
CA PRO A 234 -0.07 28.47 14.44
C PRO A 234 0.78 29.49 15.20
N GLY A 235 2.08 29.52 14.89
CA GLY A 235 2.99 30.56 15.38
C GLY A 235 2.86 31.86 14.58
N ALA A 236 2.46 31.76 13.31
CA ALA A 236 2.17 32.90 12.44
C ALA A 236 1.18 32.46 11.34
N THR A 237 0.36 33.38 10.84
CA THR A 237 -0.57 33.13 9.73
C THR A 237 -0.26 34.06 8.56
N ILE A 238 -0.16 33.50 7.36
CA ILE A 238 0.07 34.20 6.09
C ILE A 238 -1.14 33.94 5.21
N ASN A 239 -1.88 34.99 4.82
CA ASN A 239 -3.06 34.85 3.97
C ASN A 239 -2.74 35.27 2.53
N ILE A 240 -3.11 34.44 1.56
CA ILE A 240 -2.96 34.68 0.13
C ILE A 240 -4.35 34.57 -0.50
N THR A 241 -4.96 35.72 -0.78
CA THR A 241 -6.34 35.79 -1.30
C THR A 241 -6.44 36.15 -2.77
N SER A 242 -5.33 36.60 -3.35
CA SER A 242 -5.19 36.92 -4.78
C SER A 242 -3.71 36.89 -5.13
N GLY A 243 -3.36 36.49 -6.35
CA GLY A 243 -1.96 36.42 -6.77
C GLY A 243 -1.70 35.32 -7.80
N ASN A 244 -0.43 35.00 -7.99
CA ASN A 244 0.04 33.90 -8.81
C ASN A 244 0.68 32.81 -7.93
N ILE A 245 1.04 31.68 -8.55
CA ILE A 245 1.70 30.57 -7.85
C ILE A 245 3.00 31.00 -7.12
N SER A 246 3.69 32.03 -7.62
CA SER A 246 4.91 32.58 -7.02
C SER A 246 4.67 33.17 -5.63
N ASP A 247 3.50 33.76 -5.37
CA ASP A 247 3.19 34.34 -4.06
C ASP A 247 3.03 33.25 -3.00
N ILE A 248 2.46 32.11 -3.39
CA ILE A 248 2.37 30.92 -2.54
C ILE A 248 3.77 30.32 -2.31
N GLN A 249 4.58 30.22 -3.37
CA GLN A 249 5.95 29.73 -3.27
C GLN A 249 6.81 30.62 -2.36
N ASP A 250 6.71 31.94 -2.48
CA ASP A 250 7.43 32.89 -1.64
C ASP A 250 7.01 32.76 -0.16
N ALA A 251 5.72 32.53 0.12
CA ALA A 251 5.26 32.25 1.48
C ALA A 251 5.84 30.94 2.04
N ILE A 252 5.92 29.89 1.23
CA ILE A 252 6.55 28.61 1.62
C ILE A 252 8.05 28.81 1.89
N ASP A 253 8.77 29.48 0.99
CA ASP A 253 10.21 29.69 1.12
C ASP A 253 10.58 30.57 2.32
N ASN A 254 9.67 31.46 2.75
CA ASN A 254 9.88 32.32 3.92
C ASN A 254 9.25 31.80 5.22
N ALA A 255 8.52 30.68 5.18
CA ALA A 255 7.88 30.12 6.36
C ALA A 255 8.89 29.72 7.46
N ALA A 256 8.46 29.91 8.71
CA ALA A 256 9.10 29.38 9.90
C ALA A 256 8.31 28.17 10.43
N PRO A 257 8.90 27.27 11.23
CA PRO A 257 8.17 26.19 11.90
C PRO A 257 6.91 26.69 12.63
N GLY A 258 5.76 26.05 12.39
CA GLY A 258 4.46 26.47 12.92
C GLY A 258 3.73 27.53 12.09
N ALA A 259 4.24 27.92 10.92
CA ALA A 259 3.55 28.86 10.03
C ALA A 259 2.30 28.23 9.40
N ASP A 260 1.25 29.04 9.26
CA ASP A 260 -0.03 28.70 8.64
C ASP A 260 -0.25 29.54 7.39
N ILE A 261 0.06 28.97 6.23
CA ILE A 261 -0.12 29.59 4.92
C ILE A 261 -1.51 29.25 4.42
N ARG A 262 -2.41 30.22 4.44
CA ARG A 262 -3.80 30.08 4.00
C ARG A 262 -3.97 30.66 2.62
N VAL A 263 -4.49 29.85 1.70
CA VAL A 263 -4.71 30.22 0.30
C VAL A 263 -6.21 30.12 0.01
N SER A 264 -6.73 31.09 -0.73
CA SER A 264 -8.14 31.10 -1.15
C SER A 264 -8.28 31.43 -2.63
N GLY A 265 -9.24 30.81 -3.31
CA GLY A 265 -9.50 31.03 -4.73
C GLY A 265 -8.49 30.37 -5.66
N GLY A 266 -8.53 30.69 -6.95
CA GLY A 266 -7.73 30.03 -7.98
C GLY A 266 -8.46 30.04 -9.32
N PRO A 267 -7.89 29.42 -10.37
CA PRO A 267 -6.71 28.54 -10.35
C PRO A 267 -5.35 29.28 -10.32
N TYR A 268 -4.40 28.71 -9.56
CA TYR A 268 -2.99 29.08 -9.57
C TYR A 268 -2.19 28.12 -10.46
N PHE A 269 -1.60 28.64 -11.54
CA PHE A 269 -0.93 27.81 -12.54
C PHE A 269 0.54 27.61 -12.20
N GLY A 270 0.94 26.36 -11.94
CA GLY A 270 2.33 26.01 -11.66
C GLY A 270 2.48 24.80 -10.76
N LYS A 271 3.55 24.81 -9.96
CA LYS A 271 3.87 23.81 -8.95
C LYS A 271 4.45 24.49 -7.72
N LEU A 272 4.46 23.80 -6.58
CA LEU A 272 5.04 24.25 -5.33
C LEU A 272 6.13 23.28 -4.88
N VAL A 273 7.16 23.82 -4.21
CA VAL A 273 8.26 23.04 -3.66
C VAL A 273 8.51 23.48 -2.22
N PHE A 274 8.53 22.53 -1.29
CA PHE A 274 8.93 22.81 0.08
C PHE A 274 10.45 22.75 0.20
N SER A 275 11.06 23.88 0.55
CA SER A 275 12.50 24.00 0.78
C SER A 275 12.88 23.89 2.26
N LYS A 276 11.90 23.94 3.17
CA LYS A 276 12.07 23.97 4.63
C LYS A 276 11.20 22.94 5.33
N SER A 277 11.72 22.45 6.46
CA SER A 277 10.98 21.60 7.40
C SER A 277 10.30 22.45 8.48
N GLY A 278 9.21 21.94 9.04
CA GLY A 278 8.76 22.37 10.35
C GLY A 278 9.64 21.78 11.47
N GLU A 279 9.13 21.86 12.70
CA GLU A 279 9.72 21.23 13.88
C GLU A 279 8.70 20.28 14.51
N LYS A 280 9.14 19.48 15.49
CA LYS A 280 8.25 18.60 16.26
C LYS A 280 7.03 19.38 16.76
N ASP A 281 5.85 18.88 16.37
CA ASP A 281 4.52 19.44 16.69
C ASP A 281 4.28 20.88 16.17
N LYS A 282 5.15 21.39 15.28
CA LYS A 282 5.09 22.72 14.67
C LYS A 282 5.25 22.61 13.16
N TRP A 283 4.22 22.08 12.51
CA TRP A 283 4.19 21.94 11.06
C TRP A 283 4.27 23.28 10.34
N ILE A 284 4.89 23.30 9.16
CA ILE A 284 4.58 24.34 8.16
C ILE A 284 3.31 23.86 7.44
N ARG A 285 2.20 24.55 7.66
CA ARG A 285 0.90 24.18 7.07
C ARG A 285 0.58 25.04 5.85
N LEU A 286 0.23 24.39 4.75
CA LEU A 286 -0.40 24.97 3.58
C LEU A 286 -1.87 24.54 3.56
N LEU A 287 -2.77 25.50 3.75
CA LEU A 287 -4.20 25.28 3.88
C LEU A 287 -4.96 26.00 2.76
N GLY A 288 -5.66 25.25 1.91
CA GLY A 288 -6.66 25.77 0.99
C GLY A 288 -8.04 25.88 1.63
N ASP A 289 -8.87 26.75 1.05
CA ASP A 289 -10.26 26.97 1.47
C ASP A 289 -11.27 26.00 0.81
N GLY A 290 -10.81 24.93 0.15
CA GLY A 290 -11.64 24.01 -0.63
C GLY A 290 -12.01 24.50 -2.04
N SER A 291 -11.88 25.80 -2.31
CA SER A 291 -11.97 26.37 -3.68
C SER A 291 -10.61 26.54 -4.35
N THR A 292 -9.54 26.36 -3.57
CA THR A 292 -8.17 26.58 -4.02
C THR A 292 -7.70 25.51 -5.00
N VAL A 293 -7.37 25.91 -6.23
CA VAL A 293 -6.91 25.01 -7.28
C VAL A 293 -5.46 25.32 -7.67
N ILE A 294 -4.57 24.32 -7.57
CA ILE A 294 -3.24 24.34 -8.18
C ILE A 294 -3.30 23.57 -9.51
N ASP A 295 -3.19 24.28 -10.62
CA ASP A 295 -3.32 23.75 -11.98
C ASP A 295 -1.95 23.57 -12.63
N GLY A 296 -1.58 22.32 -12.94
CA GLY A 296 -0.30 21.94 -13.54
C GLY A 296 -0.22 22.07 -15.06
N SER A 297 -1.28 22.53 -15.72
CA SER A 297 -1.38 22.60 -17.18
C SER A 297 -0.60 23.75 -17.80
N ASP A 298 -0.13 23.56 -19.03
CA ASP A 298 0.46 24.63 -19.83
C ASP A 298 -0.63 25.50 -20.44
N GLN A 299 -0.83 26.69 -19.86
CA GLN A 299 -1.80 27.67 -20.35
C GLN A 299 -1.58 28.03 -21.83
N ALA A 300 -0.33 28.08 -22.29
CA ALA A 300 -0.03 28.41 -23.67
C ALA A 300 -0.54 27.33 -24.63
N LEU A 301 -0.61 26.07 -24.17
CA LEU A 301 -0.98 24.94 -25.01
C LEU A 301 -2.48 24.62 -24.99
N ASN A 302 -3.17 24.91 -23.89
CA ASN A 302 -4.59 24.57 -23.70
C ASN A 302 -5.49 25.07 -24.86
N ASN A 303 -5.16 26.23 -25.45
CA ASN A 303 -5.90 26.78 -26.60
C ASN A 303 -5.21 26.59 -27.95
N THR A 304 -3.92 26.26 -28.00
CA THR A 304 -3.24 26.02 -29.29
C THR A 304 -3.50 24.62 -29.83
N PHE A 305 -4.02 23.71 -29.01
CA PHE A 305 -4.34 22.36 -29.44
C PHE A 305 -5.59 22.27 -30.32
N SER A 306 -6.44 23.30 -30.36
CA SER A 306 -7.50 23.41 -31.37
C SER A 306 -6.94 23.72 -32.77
N GLY A 307 -7.50 23.13 -33.82
CA GLY A 307 -7.15 23.42 -35.22
C GLY A 307 -5.75 22.96 -35.65
N GLY A 308 -5.47 23.06 -36.96
CA GLY A 308 -4.18 22.62 -37.54
C GLY A 308 -3.96 21.10 -37.51
N TRP A 309 -5.01 20.33 -37.19
CA TRP A 309 -5.02 18.89 -37.31
C TRP A 309 -5.23 18.48 -38.76
N VAL A 310 -4.44 17.52 -39.20
CA VAL A 310 -4.56 16.93 -40.53
C VAL A 310 -5.03 15.50 -40.36
N LYS A 311 -6.17 15.16 -40.96
CA LYS A 311 -6.64 13.78 -41.02
C LYS A 311 -5.63 12.93 -41.79
N THR A 312 -5.23 11.80 -41.24
CA THR A 312 -4.14 10.98 -41.78
C THR A 312 -4.45 9.48 -41.67
N THR A 313 -3.71 8.67 -42.44
CA THR A 313 -3.75 7.20 -42.36
C THR A 313 -2.35 6.70 -42.03
N LEU A 314 -2.23 5.84 -41.01
CA LEU A 314 -0.95 5.28 -40.60
C LEU A 314 -0.64 3.97 -41.34
N SER A 315 0.62 3.83 -41.78
CA SER A 315 1.12 2.55 -42.31
C SER A 315 1.06 1.44 -41.27
N GLY A 316 0.58 0.25 -41.65
CA GLY A 316 0.39 -0.88 -40.73
C GLY A 316 -0.90 -0.82 -39.92
N CYS A 317 -1.74 0.19 -40.15
CA CYS A 317 -3.11 0.21 -39.65
C CYS A 317 -4.01 -0.58 -40.61
N GLU A 318 -4.56 -1.70 -40.15
CA GLU A 318 -5.36 -2.61 -40.99
C GLU A 318 -6.88 -2.44 -40.81
N ARG A 319 -7.35 -1.83 -39.70
CA ARG A 319 -8.79 -1.63 -39.39
C ARG A 319 -9.03 -0.33 -38.62
N ASN A 320 -10.24 0.23 -38.76
CA ASN A 320 -10.76 1.40 -38.04
C ASN A 320 -9.80 2.60 -38.05
N CYS A 321 -9.13 2.84 -39.19
CA CYS A 321 -8.14 3.89 -39.37
C CYS A 321 -8.76 5.23 -39.79
N GLU A 322 -10.09 5.29 -39.96
CA GLU A 322 -10.74 6.44 -40.58
C GLU A 322 -10.79 7.70 -39.70
N ASN A 323 -10.34 7.65 -38.45
CA ASN A 323 -10.37 8.81 -37.55
C ASN A 323 -9.06 9.07 -36.78
N ILE A 324 -7.95 9.06 -37.52
CA ILE A 324 -6.63 9.44 -37.02
C ILE A 324 -6.29 10.85 -37.51
N TRP A 325 -5.80 11.66 -36.60
CA TRP A 325 -5.42 13.05 -36.80
C TRP A 325 -3.95 13.21 -36.45
N GLN A 326 -3.24 14.05 -37.18
CA GLN A 326 -1.85 14.40 -36.85
C GLN A 326 -1.64 15.90 -36.77
N LYS A 327 -0.69 16.30 -35.94
CA LYS A 327 -0.24 17.68 -35.80
C LYS A 327 1.23 17.71 -35.36
N PRO A 328 2.01 18.71 -35.78
CA PRO A 328 3.33 18.94 -35.19
C PRO A 328 3.25 19.08 -33.66
N ALA A 329 4.10 18.35 -32.96
CA ALA A 329 4.23 18.39 -31.52
C ALA A 329 5.58 19.03 -31.15
N SER A 330 5.55 20.17 -30.47
CA SER A 330 6.75 20.83 -29.97
C SER A 330 7.42 20.07 -28.81
N GLY A 331 6.72 19.13 -28.18
CA GLY A 331 7.21 18.31 -27.06
C GLY A 331 6.69 16.88 -27.11
N ASP A 332 7.21 16.05 -26.20
CA ASP A 332 6.85 14.63 -26.10
C ASP A 332 5.76 14.43 -25.03
N TYR A 333 4.74 15.30 -24.97
CA TYR A 333 3.70 15.39 -23.94
C TYR A 333 3.29 14.06 -23.30
N TRP A 334 3.25 14.00 -21.96
CA TRP A 334 2.92 12.79 -21.20
C TRP A 334 1.54 12.81 -20.57
N GLY A 335 1.12 13.95 -20.00
CA GLY A 335 -0.21 14.13 -19.44
C GLY A 335 -1.06 14.98 -20.36
N ILE A 336 -2.10 14.40 -20.95
CA ILE A 336 -3.10 15.12 -21.73
C ILE A 336 -4.47 14.71 -21.18
N TRP A 337 -5.31 15.69 -20.87
CA TRP A 337 -6.70 15.47 -20.50
C TRP A 337 -7.61 16.12 -21.51
N VAL A 338 -8.70 15.43 -21.82
CA VAL A 338 -9.69 15.87 -22.79
C VAL A 338 -11.07 15.94 -22.15
N SER A 339 -11.82 16.98 -22.50
CA SER A 339 -13.21 17.17 -22.11
C SER A 339 -14.05 17.36 -23.37
N GLU A 340 -15.08 16.55 -23.53
CA GLU A 340 -16.08 16.70 -24.58
C GLU A 340 -17.21 17.62 -24.09
N ASN A 341 -17.62 18.60 -24.91
CA ASN A 341 -18.74 19.50 -24.61
C ASN A 341 -18.69 20.22 -23.25
N GLY A 342 -17.51 20.35 -22.64
CA GLY A 342 -17.34 20.97 -21.32
C GLY A 342 -17.68 20.08 -20.13
N GLY A 343 -17.77 18.76 -20.33
CA GLY A 343 -17.86 17.77 -19.25
C GLY A 343 -16.53 17.57 -18.49
N GLU A 344 -16.43 16.50 -17.71
CA GLU A 344 -15.21 16.18 -16.96
C GLU A 344 -14.01 15.94 -17.88
N TYR A 345 -12.83 16.40 -17.43
CA TYR A 345 -11.57 16.14 -18.11
C TYR A 345 -11.07 14.72 -17.79
N ASN A 346 -11.09 13.86 -18.79
CA ASN A 346 -10.60 12.49 -18.69
C ASN A 346 -9.17 12.38 -19.21
N TYR A 347 -8.38 11.47 -18.64
CA TYR A 347 -7.03 11.20 -19.14
C TYR A 347 -7.09 10.64 -20.55
N LEU A 348 -6.43 11.31 -21.50
CA LEU A 348 -6.25 10.81 -22.85
C LEU A 348 -5.03 9.89 -22.85
N TYR A 349 -5.24 8.63 -23.23
CA TYR A 349 -4.22 7.61 -23.06
C TYR A 349 -3.03 7.78 -24.00
N ARG A 350 -1.81 7.74 -23.45
CA ARG A 350 -0.56 7.75 -24.24
C ARG A 350 -0.08 6.33 -24.54
N HIS A 351 0.25 6.05 -25.79
CA HIS A 351 0.92 4.83 -26.18
C HIS A 351 2.45 5.00 -26.19
N THR A 352 3.14 4.27 -25.31
CA THR A 352 4.60 4.27 -25.16
C THR A 352 5.23 2.98 -25.66
N VAL A 353 6.57 2.93 -25.68
CA VAL A 353 7.33 1.72 -26.05
C VAL A 353 7.20 0.71 -24.91
N SER A 354 6.71 -0.49 -25.20
CA SER A 354 6.69 -1.61 -24.26
C SER A 354 7.72 -2.67 -24.67
N SER A 355 8.08 -3.58 -23.77
CA SER A 355 9.04 -4.66 -24.06
C SER A 355 8.66 -5.43 -25.34
N GLY A 356 9.45 -5.24 -26.41
CA GLY A 356 9.28 -5.94 -27.69
C GLY A 356 8.45 -5.25 -28.78
N ALA A 357 7.86 -4.06 -28.54
CA ALA A 357 7.09 -3.31 -29.56
C ALA A 357 7.36 -1.80 -29.51
N THR A 358 7.31 -1.10 -30.66
CA THR A 358 7.44 0.37 -30.66
C THR A 358 6.15 1.04 -30.16
N GLY A 359 6.24 2.28 -29.68
CA GLY A 359 5.04 3.05 -29.30
C GLY A 359 4.05 3.22 -30.46
N ARG A 360 4.56 3.32 -31.69
CA ARG A 360 3.76 3.32 -32.92
C ARG A 360 3.07 1.99 -33.16
N ASP A 361 3.75 0.87 -32.96
CA ASP A 361 3.13 -0.45 -33.06
C ASP A 361 2.03 -0.61 -32.02
N ASN A 362 2.26 -0.10 -30.80
CA ASN A 362 1.27 -0.12 -29.73
C ASN A 362 0.03 0.71 -30.06
N PHE A 363 0.23 1.92 -30.61
CA PHE A 363 -0.84 2.75 -31.13
C PHE A 363 -1.58 2.03 -32.26
N ASN A 364 -0.88 1.58 -33.30
CA ASN A 364 -1.48 0.86 -34.45
C ASN A 364 -2.22 -0.42 -34.06
N LYS A 365 -1.71 -1.20 -33.10
CA LYS A 365 -2.36 -2.42 -32.58
C LYS A 365 -3.64 -2.09 -31.80
N SER A 366 -3.62 -1.04 -30.99
CA SER A 366 -4.85 -0.56 -30.32
C SER A 366 -5.89 -0.09 -31.33
N VAL A 367 -5.41 0.53 -32.41
CA VAL A 367 -6.23 1.09 -33.48
C VAL A 367 -6.90 -0.01 -34.33
N SER A 368 -6.18 -1.11 -34.61
CA SER A 368 -6.67 -2.21 -35.44
C SER A 368 -7.47 -3.27 -34.68
N GLY A 369 -7.55 -3.16 -33.35
CA GLY A 369 -8.10 -4.20 -32.48
C GLY A 369 -7.28 -5.50 -32.47
N GLN A 370 -6.08 -5.52 -33.06
CA GLN A 370 -5.21 -6.70 -33.08
C GLN A 370 -4.19 -6.64 -31.95
N ILE A 371 -4.38 -7.45 -30.92
CA ILE A 371 -3.34 -7.73 -29.93
C ILE A 371 -3.04 -9.24 -29.96
N GLU A 372 -1.75 -9.58 -30.10
CA GLU A 372 -1.27 -10.95 -29.96
C GLU A 372 -1.67 -11.47 -28.57
N SER A 373 -2.32 -12.64 -28.50
CA SER A 373 -2.82 -13.34 -27.30
C SER A 373 -4.25 -13.08 -26.80
N GLY A 374 -5.10 -12.35 -27.55
CA GLY A 374 -6.55 -12.33 -27.26
C GLY A 374 -7.01 -11.32 -26.20
N GLU A 375 -6.16 -10.37 -25.82
CA GLU A 375 -6.49 -9.24 -24.95
C GLU A 375 -6.96 -8.05 -25.83
N PHE A 376 -8.28 -7.83 -25.99
CA PHE A 376 -8.84 -6.84 -26.94
C PHE A 376 -9.29 -5.54 -26.27
N CYS A 377 -8.82 -4.37 -26.72
CA CYS A 377 -9.29 -3.02 -26.33
C CYS A 377 -10.71 -2.67 -26.88
N VAL A 378 -11.68 -3.61 -26.80
CA VAL A 378 -12.96 -3.50 -27.51
C VAL A 378 -14.15 -4.02 -26.68
N PRO A 379 -15.35 -3.41 -26.80
CA PRO A 379 -16.59 -3.98 -26.29
C PRO A 379 -17.20 -5.15 -27.06
N GLY A 380 -17.53 -6.25 -26.38
CA GLY A 380 -18.27 -7.35 -27.03
C GLY A 380 -18.65 -8.53 -26.14
N ASP A 381 -19.93 -8.87 -26.21
CA ASP A 381 -20.69 -9.90 -25.47
C ASP A 381 -20.26 -11.34 -25.77
N THR A 382 -20.17 -12.20 -24.74
CA THR A 382 -19.43 -13.47 -24.79
C THR A 382 -20.28 -14.72 -25.02
N LEU A 383 -20.86 -14.88 -26.21
CA LEU A 383 -21.48 -16.16 -26.60
C LEU A 383 -21.23 -16.54 -28.08
N SER A 384 -19.97 -16.69 -28.51
CA SER A 384 -19.58 -17.51 -29.69
C SER A 384 -18.05 -17.54 -29.95
N PRO A 385 -17.50 -18.57 -30.65
CA PRO A 385 -16.09 -18.63 -31.06
C PRO A 385 -15.69 -17.41 -31.90
N PRO A 386 -14.40 -17.04 -31.98
CA PRO A 386 -13.93 -15.69 -32.27
C PRO A 386 -14.54 -15.14 -33.57
N ARG A 387 -15.66 -14.41 -33.40
CA ARG A 387 -16.28 -13.70 -34.50
C ARG A 387 -15.50 -12.40 -34.68
N VAL A 388 -15.25 -12.13 -35.96
CA VAL A 388 -14.92 -10.84 -36.56
C VAL A 388 -15.36 -9.69 -35.64
N ILE A 389 -14.39 -8.91 -35.18
CA ILE A 389 -14.58 -7.58 -34.56
C ILE A 389 -15.69 -6.88 -35.35
N ALA A 390 -16.85 -6.63 -34.74
CA ALA A 390 -17.92 -5.87 -35.38
C ALA A 390 -17.33 -4.50 -35.81
N GLU A 391 -17.66 -4.02 -37.02
CA GLU A 391 -17.18 -2.73 -37.54
C GLU A 391 -17.49 -1.55 -36.58
N ASP A 392 -18.48 -1.71 -35.70
CA ASP A 392 -19.00 -0.68 -34.78
C ASP A 392 -18.40 -0.73 -33.36
N SER A 393 -17.24 -1.37 -33.18
CA SER A 393 -16.60 -1.49 -31.87
C SER A 393 -15.99 -0.17 -31.41
N ILE A 394 -16.32 0.26 -30.18
CA ILE A 394 -15.73 1.44 -29.54
C ILE A 394 -14.23 1.20 -29.40
N VAL A 395 -13.43 1.93 -30.18
CA VAL A 395 -11.98 1.90 -30.06
C VAL A 395 -11.56 3.09 -29.21
N PRO A 396 -10.84 2.87 -28.11
CA PRO A 396 -10.55 3.91 -27.14
C PRO A 396 -9.73 5.05 -27.74
N GLN A 397 -10.07 6.27 -27.33
CA GLN A 397 -9.31 7.47 -27.67
C GLN A 397 -7.91 7.39 -27.09
N GLY A 398 -6.93 7.86 -27.83
CA GLY A 398 -5.54 7.81 -27.38
C GLY A 398 -4.61 8.54 -28.33
N TYR A 399 -3.35 8.69 -27.92
CA TYR A 399 -2.35 9.39 -28.71
C TYR A 399 -0.97 8.73 -28.66
N HIS A 400 -0.19 9.01 -29.69
CA HIS A 400 1.20 8.62 -29.80
C HIS A 400 2.02 9.79 -30.37
N ILE A 401 3.27 9.93 -29.93
CA ILE A 401 4.17 10.96 -30.46
C ILE A 401 5.42 10.28 -31.00
N GLU A 402 5.71 10.54 -32.27
CA GLU A 402 6.92 10.07 -32.96
C GLU A 402 7.46 11.19 -33.85
N ASN A 403 8.78 11.41 -33.82
CA ASN A 403 9.46 12.39 -34.66
C ASN A 403 8.84 13.80 -34.62
N LYS A 404 8.43 14.27 -33.42
CA LYS A 404 7.77 15.57 -33.21
C LYS A 404 6.45 15.73 -33.99
N ILE A 405 5.78 14.61 -34.26
CA ILE A 405 4.40 14.57 -34.75
C ILE A 405 3.57 13.84 -33.70
N MET A 406 2.50 14.46 -33.25
CA MET A 406 1.47 13.80 -32.47
C MET A 406 0.45 13.19 -33.40
N TYR A 407 0.14 11.92 -33.17
CA TYR A 407 -0.98 11.20 -33.74
C TYR A 407 -2.03 11.05 -32.67
N LEU A 408 -3.24 11.48 -32.97
CA LEU A 408 -4.41 11.42 -32.11
C LEU A 408 -5.45 10.54 -32.77
N ARG A 409 -5.97 9.56 -32.04
CA ARG A 409 -7.14 8.79 -32.44
C ARG A 409 -8.35 9.22 -31.63
N LEU A 410 -9.45 9.48 -32.31
CA LEU A 410 -10.74 9.80 -31.71
C LEU A 410 -11.80 8.79 -32.13
N GLU A 411 -12.90 8.75 -31.39
CA GLU A 411 -14.08 7.95 -31.74
C GLU A 411 -14.67 8.35 -33.09
N SER A 412 -15.31 7.42 -33.79
CA SER A 412 -15.87 7.70 -35.12
C SER A 412 -16.85 8.89 -35.08
N GLY A 413 -16.78 9.75 -36.10
CA GLY A 413 -17.59 10.97 -36.18
C GLY A 413 -17.09 12.15 -35.33
N LYS A 414 -16.09 11.96 -34.47
CA LYS A 414 -15.49 13.04 -33.67
C LYS A 414 -14.29 13.68 -34.36
N THR A 415 -14.08 14.97 -34.18
CA THR A 415 -12.86 15.67 -34.59
C THR A 415 -12.17 16.29 -33.38
N PRO A 416 -10.90 16.68 -33.48
CA PRO A 416 -10.19 17.33 -32.37
C PRO A 416 -10.88 18.62 -31.90
N GLU A 417 -11.66 19.28 -32.75
CA GLU A 417 -12.42 20.49 -32.44
C GLU A 417 -13.61 20.22 -31.49
N ASP A 418 -14.07 18.98 -31.34
CA ASP A 418 -15.11 18.61 -30.37
C ASP A 418 -14.59 18.58 -28.93
N TYR A 419 -13.28 18.69 -28.73
CA TYR A 419 -12.61 18.53 -27.44
C TYR A 419 -11.90 19.79 -26.97
N ARG A 420 -11.89 19.96 -25.64
CA ARG A 420 -10.98 20.87 -24.94
C ARG A 420 -9.81 20.08 -24.38
N PHE A 421 -8.60 20.63 -24.49
CA PHE A 421 -7.38 19.97 -24.06
C PHE A 421 -6.76 20.69 -22.86
N LYS A 422 -6.27 19.89 -21.91
CA LYS A 422 -5.39 20.31 -20.81
C LYS A 422 -4.11 19.49 -20.90
N ILE A 423 -2.95 20.14 -20.92
CA ILE A 423 -1.67 19.44 -21.12
C ILE A 423 -0.75 19.72 -19.95
N SER A 424 -0.29 18.68 -19.28
CA SER A 424 0.66 18.79 -18.17
C SER A 424 1.92 19.52 -18.59
N LYS A 425 2.20 20.65 -17.94
CA LYS A 425 3.51 21.29 -17.97
C LYS A 425 4.44 20.74 -16.90
N HIS A 426 3.88 20.33 -15.78
CA HIS A 426 4.63 19.93 -14.58
C HIS A 426 4.48 18.43 -14.28
N ALA A 427 5.55 17.82 -13.78
CA ALA A 427 5.54 16.42 -13.34
C ALA A 427 4.75 16.27 -12.04
N ARG A 428 4.94 17.24 -11.14
CA ARG A 428 4.49 17.21 -9.76
C ARG A 428 3.78 18.51 -9.39
N GLY A 429 2.74 18.41 -8.58
CA GLY A 429 2.03 19.57 -8.03
C GLY A 429 2.72 20.16 -6.82
N ILE A 430 2.88 19.36 -5.77
CA ILE A 430 3.65 19.73 -4.58
C ILE A 430 4.80 18.72 -4.42
N ASP A 431 6.04 19.22 -4.37
CA ASP A 431 7.22 18.41 -4.11
C ASP A 431 7.76 18.74 -2.70
N ILE A 432 7.60 17.78 -1.80
CA ILE A 432 8.23 17.73 -0.48
C ILE A 432 9.46 16.85 -0.67
N GLY A 433 10.65 17.44 -0.66
CA GLY A 433 11.90 16.70 -0.68
C GLY A 433 12.12 16.00 0.65
N SER A 434 13.35 16.09 1.20
CA SER A 434 13.68 15.56 2.53
C SER A 434 13.06 16.34 3.69
N GLN A 435 12.18 17.30 3.38
CA GLN A 435 11.51 18.14 4.36
C GLN A 435 10.54 17.31 5.22
N SER A 436 10.55 17.60 6.51
CA SER A 436 9.72 16.95 7.53
C SER A 436 8.78 17.95 8.18
N TRP A 437 7.74 17.47 8.85
CA TRP A 437 6.75 18.33 9.52
C TRP A 437 6.11 19.35 8.56
N VAL A 438 5.74 18.89 7.37
CA VAL A 438 4.92 19.64 6.39
C VAL A 438 3.48 19.13 6.46
N TRP A 439 2.53 20.05 6.43
CA TRP A 439 1.10 19.74 6.43
C TRP A 439 0.43 20.39 5.22
N VAL A 440 -0.18 19.60 4.34
CA VAL A 440 -0.92 20.09 3.16
C VAL A 440 -2.39 19.69 3.27
N GLU A 441 -3.28 20.68 3.19
CA GLU A 441 -4.71 20.47 3.40
C GLU A 441 -5.61 21.36 2.56
N GLY A 442 -6.77 20.84 2.15
CA GLY A 442 -7.87 21.65 1.60
C GLY A 442 -7.63 22.16 0.17
N LEU A 443 -6.66 21.58 -0.56
CA LEU A 443 -6.33 21.98 -1.92
C LEU A 443 -6.98 21.06 -2.96
N THR A 444 -7.27 21.62 -4.13
CA THR A 444 -7.45 20.86 -5.37
C THR A 444 -6.16 20.90 -6.18
N LEU A 445 -5.61 19.76 -6.56
CA LEU A 445 -4.45 19.64 -7.45
C LEU A 445 -4.88 18.96 -8.74
N SER A 446 -4.66 19.61 -9.89
CA SER A 446 -5.10 19.09 -11.20
C SER A 446 -4.07 19.20 -12.32
N TYR A 447 -4.13 18.25 -13.26
CA TYR A 447 -3.36 18.24 -14.51
C TYR A 447 -1.84 18.14 -14.32
N PHE A 448 -1.42 17.20 -13.46
CA PHE A 448 -0.01 16.88 -13.22
C PHE A 448 0.41 15.55 -13.86
N GLY A 449 1.63 15.51 -14.38
CA GLY A 449 2.26 14.29 -14.90
C GLY A 449 2.83 14.45 -16.30
N ASN A 450 3.81 15.34 -16.45
CA ASN A 450 4.56 15.49 -17.70
C ASN A 450 5.72 14.46 -17.87
N THR A 451 5.79 13.42 -17.05
CA THR A 451 6.79 12.34 -17.11
C THR A 451 6.16 10.96 -16.96
N GLU A 452 6.92 9.90 -17.26
CA GLU A 452 6.43 8.52 -17.18
C GLU A 452 6.32 8.00 -15.74
N TYR A 453 7.35 8.17 -14.91
CA TYR A 453 7.47 7.45 -13.62
C TYR A 453 7.47 8.36 -12.38
N SER A 454 7.96 9.59 -12.51
CA SER A 454 8.17 10.51 -11.37
C SER A 454 6.98 11.44 -11.10
N ALA A 455 5.90 11.30 -11.88
CA ALA A 455 4.72 12.13 -11.77
C ALA A 455 3.95 11.87 -10.47
N ALA A 456 3.38 12.91 -9.86
CA ALA A 456 2.48 12.81 -8.70
C ALA A 456 1.69 14.12 -8.52
N GLY A 457 0.49 14.09 -7.96
CA GLY A 457 -0.11 15.31 -7.40
C GLY A 457 0.76 15.86 -6.28
N ILE A 458 1.07 15.00 -5.30
CA ILE A 458 1.94 15.33 -4.15
C ILE A 458 3.01 14.26 -4.00
N ASN A 459 4.27 14.69 -3.86
CA ASN A 459 5.41 13.81 -3.67
C ASN A 459 6.11 14.12 -2.35
N ILE A 460 6.40 13.11 -1.55
CA ILE A 460 7.25 13.18 -0.35
C ILE A 460 8.48 12.30 -0.62
N ARG A 461 9.69 12.84 -0.53
CA ARG A 461 10.94 12.08 -0.74
C ARG A 461 11.83 12.14 0.49
N ASN A 462 11.93 11.08 1.27
CA ASN A 462 12.66 11.00 2.55
C ASN A 462 12.08 11.87 3.68
N GLY A 463 11.09 12.73 3.43
CA GLY A 463 10.44 13.53 4.47
C GLY A 463 9.71 12.69 5.53
N ASN A 464 9.75 13.12 6.79
CA ASN A 464 9.09 12.44 7.93
C ASN A 464 7.97 13.28 8.54
N TYR A 465 7.00 12.63 9.18
CA TYR A 465 5.93 13.30 9.94
C TYR A 465 5.12 14.31 9.11
N ASN A 466 5.01 14.08 7.81
CA ASN A 466 4.22 14.93 6.93
C ASN A 466 2.76 14.48 6.93
N ILE A 467 1.84 15.44 6.79
CA ILE A 467 0.40 15.21 6.78
C ILE A 467 -0.17 15.73 5.47
N ILE A 468 -0.79 14.85 4.69
CA ILE A 468 -1.50 15.19 3.46
C ILE A 468 -2.96 14.82 3.67
N ARG A 469 -3.83 15.82 3.87
CA ARG A 469 -5.22 15.55 4.23
C ARG A 469 -6.28 16.42 3.57
N ASN A 470 -7.49 15.90 3.40
CA ASN A 470 -8.64 16.66 2.87
C ASN A 470 -8.34 17.38 1.54
N ASN A 471 -7.55 16.77 0.65
CA ASN A 471 -7.25 17.34 -0.67
C ASN A 471 -8.04 16.61 -1.77
N LYS A 472 -8.34 17.33 -2.85
CA LYS A 472 -8.84 16.76 -4.11
C LYS A 472 -7.68 16.65 -5.10
N ILE A 473 -7.15 15.45 -5.28
CA ILE A 473 -6.02 15.19 -6.18
C ILE A 473 -6.57 14.53 -7.45
N HIS A 474 -7.02 15.36 -8.39
CA HIS A 474 -7.81 14.94 -9.54
C HIS A 474 -7.02 15.14 -10.84
N GLN A 475 -7.28 14.34 -11.87
CA GLN A 475 -6.60 14.47 -13.16
C GLN A 475 -5.06 14.54 -13.01
N THR A 476 -4.52 13.69 -12.16
CA THR A 476 -3.07 13.51 -11.99
C THR A 476 -2.69 12.10 -12.39
N LYS A 477 -1.52 11.94 -13.02
CA LYS A 477 -1.05 10.60 -13.40
C LYS A 477 -0.93 9.67 -12.18
N ASN A 478 -0.35 10.16 -11.09
CA ASN A 478 -0.36 9.50 -9.78
C ASN A 478 -0.87 10.50 -8.73
N GLY A 479 -1.51 10.02 -7.66
CA GLY A 479 -2.02 10.88 -6.58
C GLY A 479 -0.92 11.32 -5.62
N VAL A 480 -0.74 10.58 -4.53
CA VAL A 480 0.31 10.84 -3.52
C VAL A 480 1.39 9.76 -3.59
N LYS A 481 2.65 10.19 -3.61
CA LYS A 481 3.80 9.28 -3.53
C LYS A 481 4.64 9.60 -2.31
N ILE A 482 4.88 8.59 -1.48
CA ILE A 482 5.95 8.58 -0.50
C ILE A 482 7.09 7.78 -1.14
N GLU A 483 8.27 8.38 -1.21
CA GLU A 483 9.46 7.80 -1.82
C GLU A 483 10.61 7.85 -0.80
N TRP A 484 11.40 6.78 -0.76
CA TRP A 484 12.72 6.79 -0.14
C TRP A 484 13.80 6.64 -1.20
N THR A 485 14.81 7.50 -1.16
CA THR A 485 15.97 7.50 -2.06
C THR A 485 17.24 7.70 -1.26
N ASN A 486 18.34 7.05 -1.64
CA ASN A 486 19.62 7.31 -0.99
C ASN A 486 20.09 8.72 -1.40
N ALA A 487 20.19 9.66 -0.45
CA ALA A 487 20.52 11.04 -0.75
C ALA A 487 21.98 11.21 -1.21
N ASP A 488 22.85 10.28 -0.83
CA ASP A 488 24.27 10.30 -1.12
C ASP A 488 24.64 9.08 -1.99
N ASN A 489 25.11 9.32 -3.22
CA ASN A 489 25.69 8.32 -4.12
C ASN A 489 26.99 7.66 -3.56
N ASP A 490 27.20 7.69 -2.25
CA ASP A 490 28.36 7.11 -1.59
C ASP A 490 28.11 5.62 -1.32
N SER A 491 29.05 4.84 -1.85
CA SER A 491 29.12 3.40 -1.76
C SER A 491 28.94 2.88 -0.32
N VAL A 492 27.86 2.10 -0.14
CA VAL A 492 27.77 0.93 0.75
C VAL A 492 28.34 1.15 2.16
N GLY A 493 27.66 1.95 2.96
CA GLY A 493 27.84 2.00 4.41
C GLY A 493 26.47 2.04 5.06
N ILE A 494 25.97 0.88 5.49
CA ILE A 494 24.69 0.71 6.20
C ILE A 494 24.83 1.35 7.59
N GLY A 495 24.81 2.68 7.65
CA GLY A 495 24.64 3.45 8.87
C GLY A 495 23.15 3.74 9.02
N MET A 496 22.54 3.26 10.10
CA MET A 496 21.14 3.48 10.49
C MET A 496 20.87 4.94 10.88
N ALA A 497 21.21 5.89 10.01
CA ALA A 497 21.23 7.30 10.33
C ALA A 497 20.97 8.18 9.09
N ASP A 498 19.99 7.83 8.25
CA ASP A 498 19.21 8.80 7.44
C ASP A 498 17.88 8.20 6.92
N ASP A 499 17.09 7.61 7.83
CA ASP A 499 15.99 6.68 7.48
C ASP A 499 14.65 7.40 7.19
N GLY A 500 14.65 8.34 6.24
CA GLY A 500 13.51 9.17 5.85
C GLY A 500 12.23 8.43 5.40
N ALA A 501 11.18 9.18 5.06
CA ALA A 501 9.87 8.64 4.63
C ALA A 501 9.13 7.83 5.72
N ALA A 502 9.26 8.23 6.98
CA ALA A 502 8.63 7.63 8.15
C ALA A 502 7.47 8.46 8.70
N PHE A 503 6.49 7.77 9.31
CA PHE A 503 5.38 8.40 10.05
C PHE A 503 4.62 9.47 9.26
N ASN A 504 4.55 9.34 7.93
CA ASN A 504 3.73 10.22 7.11
C ASN A 504 2.28 9.74 7.13
N ARG A 505 1.34 10.68 7.05
CA ARG A 505 -0.10 10.44 7.08
C ARG A 505 -0.76 10.94 5.80
N ILE A 506 -1.44 10.04 5.09
CA ILE A 506 -2.25 10.33 3.91
C ILE A 506 -3.70 10.06 4.27
N GLU A 507 -4.48 11.11 4.52
CA GLU A 507 -5.77 10.99 5.22
C GLU A 507 -6.89 11.73 4.50
N SER A 508 -8.07 11.11 4.34
CA SER A 508 -9.28 11.83 3.89
C SER A 508 -9.12 12.57 2.55
N ASN A 509 -8.28 12.07 1.64
CA ASN A 509 -8.11 12.68 0.31
C ASN A 509 -9.08 12.03 -0.70
N ASP A 510 -9.52 12.83 -1.67
CA ASP A 510 -10.30 12.40 -2.83
C ASP A 510 -9.36 12.33 -4.05
N ILE A 511 -9.07 11.12 -4.54
CA ILE A 511 -7.98 10.88 -5.49
C ILE A 511 -8.51 10.18 -6.74
N THR A 512 -8.27 10.80 -7.90
CA THR A 512 -8.61 10.20 -9.19
C THR A 512 -7.67 10.63 -10.32
N THR A 513 -7.36 9.71 -11.23
CA THR A 513 -6.74 10.03 -12.52
C THR A 513 -7.78 10.52 -13.54
N SER A 514 -9.08 10.36 -13.24
CA SER A 514 -10.20 10.45 -14.19
C SER A 514 -9.95 9.57 -15.41
N MET A 515 -9.56 8.31 -15.16
CA MET A 515 -9.49 7.32 -16.22
C MET A 515 -10.90 6.86 -16.59
N ARG A 516 -11.19 6.85 -17.88
CA ARG A 516 -12.50 6.43 -18.39
C ARG A 516 -12.85 5.00 -17.99
N GLU A 517 -14.03 4.83 -17.40
CA GLU A 517 -14.52 3.54 -16.92
C GLU A 517 -14.78 2.54 -18.05
N ASP A 518 -15.18 3.02 -19.25
CA ASP A 518 -15.48 2.20 -20.41
C ASP A 518 -14.25 1.60 -21.11
N LEU A 519 -13.03 1.98 -20.69
CA LEU A 519 -11.79 1.35 -21.13
C LEU A 519 -11.63 -0.04 -20.51
N ASN A 520 -10.97 -0.97 -21.21
CA ASN A 520 -10.61 -2.26 -20.60
C ASN A 520 -9.33 -2.16 -19.74
N TYR A 521 -9.16 -3.10 -18.80
CA TYR A 521 -7.92 -3.30 -18.03
C TYR A 521 -6.64 -3.13 -18.88
N TYR A 522 -6.54 -3.79 -20.04
CA TYR A 522 -5.31 -3.79 -20.84
C TYR A 522 -4.94 -2.39 -21.35
N CYS A 523 -5.93 -1.59 -21.76
CA CYS A 523 -5.75 -0.21 -22.16
C CYS A 523 -5.47 0.68 -20.95
N LYS A 524 -5.94 0.31 -19.75
CA LYS A 524 -5.67 1.04 -18.50
C LYS A 524 -4.23 0.83 -17.99
N VAL A 525 -3.67 -0.40 -18.02
CA VAL A 525 -2.39 -0.74 -17.33
C VAL A 525 -1.12 -0.86 -18.20
N LYS A 526 -1.14 -1.47 -19.39
CA LYS A 526 0.08 -2.12 -19.94
C LYS A 526 0.88 -1.38 -21.01
N LYS A 527 0.45 -0.18 -21.45
CA LYS A 527 1.12 0.55 -22.54
C LYS A 527 1.28 2.08 -22.32
N GLY A 528 1.00 2.59 -21.10
CA GLY A 528 0.95 4.04 -20.80
C GLY A 528 1.77 4.51 -19.59
N GLY A 529 2.46 3.61 -18.89
CA GLY A 529 3.20 3.87 -17.64
C GLY A 529 2.35 3.63 -16.39
N SER A 530 2.95 3.79 -15.21
CA SER A 530 2.29 3.46 -13.93
C SER A 530 1.29 4.55 -13.49
N PHE A 531 0.10 4.12 -13.03
CA PHE A 531 -0.99 4.98 -12.56
C PHE A 531 -1.43 4.55 -11.16
N ILE A 532 -0.99 5.29 -10.15
CA ILE A 532 -1.15 4.92 -8.74
C ILE A 532 -1.85 6.04 -7.97
N ALA A 533 -2.91 5.74 -7.21
CA ALA A 533 -3.51 6.77 -6.34
C ALA A 533 -2.60 7.09 -5.15
N VAL A 534 -2.20 6.07 -4.38
CA VAL A 534 -1.24 6.25 -3.28
C VAL A 534 -0.14 5.19 -3.37
N SER A 535 1.11 5.66 -3.47
CA SER A 535 2.31 4.81 -3.42
C SER A 535 3.03 5.05 -2.10
N VAL A 536 3.27 3.99 -1.34
CA VAL A 536 4.03 4.03 -0.10
C VAL A 536 5.35 3.29 -0.31
N ALA A 537 6.42 4.06 -0.48
CA ALA A 537 7.79 3.58 -0.43
C ALA A 537 8.51 4.36 0.68
N GLY A 538 9.01 3.66 1.70
CA GLY A 538 9.51 4.33 2.90
C GLY A 538 9.89 3.35 3.99
N THR A 539 10.17 3.89 5.16
CA THR A 539 10.75 3.11 6.26
C THR A 539 9.68 2.52 7.17
N VAL A 540 9.11 3.32 8.08
CA VAL A 540 8.27 2.81 9.17
C VAL A 540 7.08 3.69 9.50
N GLY A 541 5.96 3.08 9.92
CA GLY A 541 4.87 3.75 10.62
C GLY A 541 4.03 4.71 9.78
N ASN A 542 4.07 4.58 8.45
CA ASN A 542 3.24 5.38 7.55
C ASN A 542 1.76 4.95 7.66
N ILE A 543 0.84 5.91 7.51
CA ILE A 543 -0.60 5.69 7.63
C ILE A 543 -1.30 6.20 6.38
N VAL A 544 -2.14 5.36 5.78
CA VAL A 544 -3.02 5.71 4.66
C VAL A 544 -4.45 5.36 5.06
N ARG A 545 -5.28 6.37 5.32
CA ARG A 545 -6.64 6.12 5.82
C ARG A 545 -7.70 7.07 5.32
N ASN A 546 -8.96 6.65 5.35
CA ASN A 546 -10.13 7.45 4.97
C ASN A 546 -10.05 8.06 3.56
N ASN A 547 -9.17 7.58 2.68
CA ASN A 547 -9.06 8.13 1.33
C ASN A 547 -10.12 7.50 0.42
N THR A 548 -10.68 8.30 -0.49
CA THR A 548 -11.49 7.81 -1.60
C THR A 548 -10.64 7.79 -2.87
N MET A 549 -10.51 6.61 -3.48
CA MET A 549 -9.64 6.38 -4.64
C MET A 549 -10.44 5.70 -5.75
N TYR A 550 -10.52 6.32 -6.92
CA TYR A 550 -11.35 5.81 -8.01
C TYR A 550 -10.86 6.24 -9.39
N ASN A 551 -11.23 5.45 -10.41
CA ASN A 551 -10.88 5.70 -11.80
C ASN A 551 -9.35 5.89 -11.98
N ILE A 552 -8.60 5.02 -11.31
CA ILE A 552 -7.14 4.88 -11.38
C ILE A 552 -6.79 3.83 -12.42
N GLY A 553 -5.75 4.10 -13.21
CA GLY A 553 -5.39 3.25 -14.35
C GLY A 553 -4.71 1.93 -14.02
N GLU A 554 -4.21 1.77 -12.79
CA GLU A 554 -3.52 0.57 -12.33
C GLU A 554 -3.86 0.31 -10.86
N ASN A 555 -2.94 0.57 -9.93
CA ASN A 555 -3.09 0.28 -8.52
C ASN A 555 -3.69 1.48 -7.78
N ALA A 556 -4.79 1.31 -7.04
CA ALA A 556 -5.20 2.38 -6.13
C ALA A 556 -4.16 2.55 -5.00
N LEU A 557 -3.73 1.45 -4.40
CA LEU A 557 -2.74 1.42 -3.33
C LEU A 557 -1.55 0.55 -3.75
N GLN A 558 -0.34 1.09 -3.66
CA GLN A 558 0.87 0.31 -3.89
C GLN A 558 1.87 0.49 -2.75
N ILE A 559 2.35 -0.61 -2.19
CA ILE A 559 3.45 -0.63 -1.21
C ILE A 559 4.64 -1.22 -1.93
N GLN A 560 5.66 -0.42 -2.24
CA GLN A 560 6.74 -0.87 -3.12
C GLN A 560 8.12 -0.40 -2.69
N LEU A 561 9.12 -1.26 -2.89
CA LEU A 561 10.53 -0.85 -2.87
C LEU A 561 10.85 -0.15 -4.19
N LEU A 562 11.17 1.14 -4.13
CA LEU A 562 11.51 1.95 -5.30
C LEU A 562 13.02 2.22 -5.39
N SER A 563 13.55 2.32 -6.61
CA SER A 563 14.86 2.93 -6.90
C SER A 563 16.04 2.32 -6.11
N ASP A 564 16.76 3.13 -5.33
CA ASP A 564 17.94 2.72 -4.59
C ASP A 564 17.61 1.71 -3.48
N SER A 565 16.40 1.77 -2.90
CA SER A 565 16.00 0.78 -1.88
C SER A 565 16.00 -0.63 -2.45
N ALA A 566 15.44 -0.81 -3.64
CA ALA A 566 15.44 -2.08 -4.39
C ALA A 566 16.87 -2.53 -4.74
N ALA A 567 17.74 -1.60 -5.18
CA ALA A 567 19.13 -1.90 -5.51
C ALA A 567 19.97 -2.29 -4.28
N ILE A 568 19.84 -1.56 -3.17
CA ILE A 568 20.59 -1.76 -1.92
C ILE A 568 20.17 -3.05 -1.22
N THR A 569 18.87 -3.36 -1.24
CA THR A 569 18.32 -4.57 -0.62
C THR A 569 18.58 -5.84 -1.44
N GLY A 570 19.16 -5.68 -2.64
CA GLY A 570 19.32 -6.76 -3.62
C GLY A 570 17.98 -7.26 -4.19
N CYS A 571 16.89 -6.55 -3.91
CA CYS A 571 15.56 -6.82 -4.44
C CYS A 571 15.45 -6.19 -5.84
N GLY A 572 15.83 -6.88 -6.92
CA GLY A 572 15.74 -6.27 -8.25
C GLY A 572 15.89 -7.22 -9.45
N ARG A 573 15.40 -6.76 -10.62
CA ARG A 573 15.66 -7.37 -11.93
C ARG A 573 17.16 -7.41 -12.19
N LYS A 574 17.74 -8.58 -12.43
CA LYS A 574 19.11 -8.66 -12.97
C LYS A 574 19.16 -7.96 -14.34
N PRO A 575 20.23 -7.19 -14.66
CA PRO A 575 20.38 -6.55 -15.96
C PRO A 575 20.40 -7.51 -17.16
N ASP A 576 20.59 -8.81 -16.93
CA ASP A 576 20.84 -9.81 -17.98
C ASP A 576 19.71 -10.84 -18.21
N LYS A 577 18.56 -10.76 -17.51
CA LYS A 577 17.45 -11.70 -17.72
C LYS A 577 16.10 -11.02 -17.93
N SER A 578 15.41 -11.48 -18.96
CA SER A 578 14.07 -11.07 -19.39
C SER A 578 12.92 -11.78 -18.65
N SER A 579 13.15 -12.29 -17.43
CA SER A 579 12.09 -12.94 -16.66
C SER A 579 11.73 -12.11 -15.42
N ASP A 580 10.43 -11.86 -15.28
CA ASP A 580 9.76 -11.16 -14.16
C ASP A 580 9.74 -11.98 -12.86
N ASP A 581 10.66 -12.93 -12.72
CA ASP A 581 10.62 -13.91 -11.63
C ASP A 581 11.34 -13.30 -10.42
N GLY A 582 10.53 -12.76 -9.50
CA GLY A 582 10.96 -12.14 -8.24
C GLY A 582 12.09 -12.92 -7.58
N HIS A 583 13.25 -12.28 -7.48
CA HIS A 583 14.39 -12.83 -6.76
C HIS A 583 14.25 -12.51 -5.26
N PRO A 584 14.63 -13.46 -4.37
CA PRO A 584 14.66 -13.21 -2.93
C PRO A 584 15.55 -12.02 -2.62
N CYS A 585 15.05 -11.12 -1.78
CA CYS A 585 15.87 -10.05 -1.23
C CYS A 585 17.03 -10.64 -0.43
N ALA A 586 18.25 -10.22 -0.75
CA ALA A 586 19.46 -10.83 -0.21
C ALA A 586 19.61 -10.61 1.30
N MET A 587 18.96 -9.58 1.86
CA MET A 587 18.88 -9.38 3.30
C MET A 587 17.51 -8.78 3.71
N PRO A 588 16.88 -9.28 4.78
CA PRO A 588 15.85 -8.55 5.52
C PRO A 588 16.49 -7.32 6.18
N PHE A 589 16.20 -6.15 5.64
CA PHE A 589 16.46 -4.90 6.35
C PHE A 589 15.28 -4.68 7.28
N ALA A 590 15.53 -4.74 8.60
CA ALA A 590 14.56 -4.23 9.54
C ALA A 590 14.36 -2.73 9.22
N PHE A 591 13.11 -2.23 9.21
CA PHE A 591 12.74 -0.82 9.00
C PHE A 591 12.57 -0.30 7.56
N LEU A 592 12.52 -1.15 6.54
CA LEU A 592 11.92 -0.76 5.25
C LEU A 592 10.54 -1.38 5.12
N LEU A 593 9.56 -0.57 4.71
CA LEU A 593 8.16 -0.96 4.54
C LEU A 593 7.58 -1.68 5.76
N SER A 594 7.96 -1.26 6.96
CA SER A 594 7.47 -1.85 8.21
C SER A 594 6.32 -1.06 8.82
N ASP A 595 5.38 -1.76 9.44
CA ASP A 595 4.33 -1.16 10.28
C ASP A 595 3.51 -0.09 9.56
N THR A 596 3.26 -0.30 8.26
CA THR A 596 2.38 0.57 7.49
C THR A 596 0.93 0.20 7.76
N ASP A 597 0.13 1.21 8.07
CA ASP A 597 -1.30 1.09 8.31
C ASP A 597 -2.08 1.57 7.08
N ILE A 598 -2.99 0.72 6.60
CA ILE A 598 -3.91 1.02 5.52
C ILE A 598 -5.31 0.65 5.99
N TYR A 599 -6.11 1.64 6.38
CA TYR A 599 -7.45 1.33 6.88
C TYR A 599 -8.51 2.34 6.52
N ASP A 600 -9.76 1.90 6.50
CA ASP A 600 -10.95 2.72 6.25
C ASP A 600 -10.91 3.49 4.91
N ASN A 601 -10.12 3.02 3.94
CA ASN A 601 -10.11 3.60 2.60
C ASN A 601 -11.25 3.02 1.75
N VAL A 602 -11.77 3.84 0.83
CA VAL A 602 -12.72 3.42 -0.19
C VAL A 602 -12.03 3.40 -1.54
N VAL A 603 -11.87 2.22 -2.11
CA VAL A 603 -11.30 2.00 -3.44
C VAL A 603 -12.40 1.49 -4.35
N ARG A 604 -12.71 2.22 -5.42
CA ARG A 604 -13.77 1.82 -6.34
C ARG A 604 -13.48 2.09 -7.81
N ASP A 605 -14.07 1.30 -8.70
CA ASP A 605 -14.04 1.56 -10.14
C ASP A 605 -12.58 1.62 -10.65
N ASN A 606 -11.76 0.69 -10.16
CA ASN A 606 -10.32 0.64 -10.40
C ASN A 606 -9.92 -0.69 -11.01
N VAL A 607 -8.73 -0.71 -11.58
CA VAL A 607 -8.18 -1.93 -12.15
C VAL A 607 -7.71 -2.89 -11.08
N GLU A 608 -6.73 -2.48 -10.28
CA GLU A 608 -6.22 -3.21 -9.13
C GLU A 608 -6.44 -2.38 -7.86
N ALA A 609 -6.79 -3.05 -6.77
CA ALA A 609 -7.06 -2.36 -5.51
C ALA A 609 -5.77 -2.09 -4.73
N ILE A 610 -5.13 -3.13 -4.19
CA ILE A 610 -3.92 -2.99 -3.41
C ILE A 610 -2.84 -3.99 -3.83
N GLU A 611 -1.64 -3.48 -4.03
CA GLU A 611 -0.48 -4.27 -4.42
C GLU A 611 0.73 -3.97 -3.52
N PRO A 612 1.03 -4.86 -2.56
CA PRO A 612 2.31 -4.88 -1.89
C PRO A 612 3.39 -5.53 -2.80
N ASP A 613 3.98 -4.70 -3.67
CA ASP A 613 5.05 -5.04 -4.60
C ASP A 613 6.44 -4.68 -4.04
N GLY A 614 6.90 -5.42 -3.05
CA GLY A 614 8.29 -5.34 -2.63
C GLY A 614 8.66 -6.42 -1.64
N GLY A 615 9.91 -6.88 -1.71
CA GLY A 615 10.46 -7.95 -0.86
C GLY A 615 10.19 -7.86 0.64
N GLN A 616 10.06 -6.66 1.19
CA GLN A 616 10.24 -6.39 2.62
C GLN A 616 8.99 -5.92 3.37
N VAL A 617 7.79 -6.17 2.84
CA VAL A 617 6.54 -5.82 3.55
C VAL A 617 6.48 -6.56 4.89
N ILE A 618 6.64 -5.84 5.99
CA ILE A 618 6.69 -6.37 7.36
C ILE A 618 5.61 -5.71 8.21
N ASN A 619 4.80 -6.52 8.89
CA ASN A 619 3.78 -6.05 9.82
C ASN A 619 2.79 -5.03 9.23
N THR A 620 2.47 -5.13 7.95
CA THR A 620 1.54 -4.21 7.29
C THR A 620 0.11 -4.58 7.62
N ARG A 621 -0.68 -3.61 8.07
CA ARG A 621 -2.06 -3.79 8.54
C ARG A 621 -3.05 -3.18 7.56
N ILE A 622 -3.83 -4.02 6.88
CA ILE A 622 -4.86 -3.65 5.92
C ILE A 622 -6.21 -3.96 6.55
N VAL A 623 -6.85 -2.94 7.14
CA VAL A 623 -8.00 -3.12 8.04
C VAL A 623 -9.21 -2.30 7.60
N GLY A 624 -10.43 -2.84 7.61
CA GLY A 624 -11.64 -2.00 7.46
C GLY A 624 -11.82 -1.30 6.11
N ASN A 625 -11.06 -1.67 5.07
CA ASN A 625 -11.16 -1.00 3.76
C ASN A 625 -12.34 -1.54 2.95
N ILE A 626 -12.90 -0.69 2.09
CA ILE A 626 -13.96 -1.04 1.15
C ILE A 626 -13.41 -1.05 -0.26
N PHE A 627 -13.46 -2.20 -0.92
CA PHE A 627 -13.08 -2.40 -2.32
C PHE A 627 -14.31 -2.71 -3.17
N ARG A 628 -14.58 -1.89 -4.19
CA ARG A 628 -15.77 -2.02 -5.03
C ARG A 628 -15.43 -2.00 -6.52
N ASN A 629 -16.11 -2.81 -7.33
CA ASN A 629 -15.98 -2.76 -8.80
C ASN A 629 -14.52 -2.85 -9.26
N ILE A 630 -13.74 -3.77 -8.67
CA ILE A 630 -12.34 -3.98 -9.03
C ILE A 630 -12.26 -5.00 -10.16
N GLU A 631 -11.48 -4.69 -11.21
CA GLU A 631 -11.54 -5.44 -12.47
C GLU A 631 -10.66 -6.69 -12.55
N ILE A 632 -9.50 -6.71 -11.88
CA ILE A 632 -8.54 -7.82 -12.04
C ILE A 632 -7.94 -8.34 -10.74
N SER A 633 -7.30 -7.51 -9.93
CA SER A 633 -6.59 -7.97 -8.72
C SER A 633 -7.06 -7.15 -7.53
N LEU A 634 -7.67 -7.80 -6.54
CA LEU A 634 -8.05 -7.12 -5.31
C LEU A 634 -6.84 -6.95 -4.39
N PHE A 635 -6.09 -8.02 -4.19
CA PHE A 635 -4.88 -8.02 -3.38
C PHE A 635 -3.74 -8.77 -4.07
N SER A 636 -2.71 -8.03 -4.49
CA SER A 636 -1.55 -8.56 -5.23
C SER A 636 -0.31 -8.62 -4.33
N LEU A 637 -0.09 -9.77 -3.68
CA LEU A 637 1.16 -10.07 -2.94
C LEU A 637 2.22 -10.63 -3.89
N GLN A 638 2.69 -9.77 -4.79
CA GLN A 638 3.64 -10.13 -5.82
C GLN A 638 5.10 -10.18 -5.32
N ALA A 639 5.41 -9.62 -4.14
CA ALA A 639 6.78 -9.64 -3.62
C ALA A 639 6.95 -9.53 -2.09
N GLY A 640 5.92 -9.39 -1.24
CA GLY A 640 6.16 -9.29 0.22
C GLY A 640 6.69 -10.60 0.80
N GLU A 641 7.97 -10.74 1.18
CA GLU A 641 8.61 -12.03 1.57
C GLU A 641 8.48 -12.38 3.06
N TYR A 642 8.43 -11.39 3.94
CA TYR A 642 8.63 -11.61 5.38
C TYR A 642 7.34 -11.66 6.19
N GLY A 643 6.41 -10.72 5.98
CA GLY A 643 5.19 -10.62 6.77
C GLY A 643 5.46 -10.34 8.27
N PRO A 644 4.44 -10.46 9.14
CA PRO A 644 3.06 -10.75 8.79
C PRO A 644 2.42 -9.62 7.98
N THR A 645 1.54 -9.98 7.06
CA THR A 645 0.59 -9.03 6.46
C THR A 645 -0.80 -9.35 6.99
N TRP A 646 -1.48 -8.34 7.51
CA TRP A 646 -2.81 -8.48 8.11
C TRP A 646 -3.86 -7.95 7.14
N PHE A 647 -4.86 -8.76 6.83
CA PHE A 647 -6.02 -8.39 6.02
C PHE A 647 -7.28 -8.66 6.85
N VAL A 648 -7.77 -7.64 7.55
CA VAL A 648 -8.75 -7.80 8.63
C VAL A 648 -9.98 -6.92 8.40
N ARG A 649 -11.20 -7.47 8.47
CA ARG A 649 -12.44 -6.67 8.42
C ARG A 649 -12.61 -5.82 7.14
N ASN A 650 -12.05 -6.24 6.01
CA ASN A 650 -12.26 -5.57 4.74
C ASN A 650 -13.53 -6.07 4.04
N ILE A 651 -14.19 -5.19 3.29
CA ILE A 651 -15.36 -5.51 2.48
C ILE A 651 -15.00 -5.39 1.01
N ILE A 652 -15.19 -6.48 0.29
CA ILE A 652 -15.03 -6.58 -1.16
C ILE A 652 -16.41 -6.81 -1.76
N SER A 653 -16.84 -5.92 -2.65
CA SER A 653 -18.19 -5.96 -3.21
C SER A 653 -18.21 -5.66 -4.71
N LYS A 654 -19.21 -6.21 -5.41
CA LYS A 654 -19.54 -5.90 -6.82
C LYS A 654 -18.36 -6.01 -7.78
N SER A 655 -17.31 -6.70 -7.36
CA SER A 655 -16.10 -6.84 -8.14
C SER A 655 -16.31 -8.01 -9.09
N GLN A 656 -16.08 -7.73 -10.36
CA GLN A 656 -16.28 -8.66 -11.46
C GLN A 656 -15.19 -8.41 -12.48
N GLU A 657 -14.88 -9.43 -13.28
CA GLU A 657 -14.06 -9.17 -14.44
C GLU A 657 -14.73 -8.10 -15.30
N SER A 658 -13.95 -7.13 -15.78
CA SER A 658 -14.42 -6.30 -16.89
C SER A 658 -14.93 -7.24 -18.00
N GLN A 659 -16.05 -6.91 -18.64
CA GLN A 659 -16.59 -7.67 -19.78
C GLN A 659 -15.54 -7.89 -20.90
N TYR A 660 -14.49 -7.08 -20.90
CA TYR A 660 -13.38 -7.06 -21.85
C TYR A 660 -12.12 -7.79 -21.34
N ASN A 661 -12.13 -8.26 -20.10
CA ASN A 661 -11.07 -9.04 -19.50
C ASN A 661 -11.29 -10.53 -19.81
N ILE A 662 -10.34 -11.16 -20.51
CA ILE A 662 -10.31 -12.61 -20.74
C ILE A 662 -9.69 -13.38 -19.57
N ARG A 663 -9.11 -12.67 -18.59
CA ARG A 663 -8.54 -13.23 -17.37
C ARG A 663 -9.59 -13.17 -16.27
N SER A 664 -9.60 -14.17 -15.41
CA SER A 664 -10.45 -14.22 -14.22
C SER A 664 -10.03 -13.21 -13.16
N LEU A 665 -10.99 -12.77 -12.35
CA LEU A 665 -10.74 -11.92 -11.18
C LEU A 665 -9.89 -12.70 -10.16
N GLU A 666 -8.77 -12.13 -9.75
CA GLU A 666 -7.85 -12.65 -8.74
C GLU A 666 -8.10 -11.88 -7.42
N VAL A 667 -8.89 -12.44 -6.50
CA VAL A 667 -9.11 -11.81 -5.18
C VAL A 667 -7.79 -11.69 -4.44
N PHE A 668 -7.03 -12.78 -4.42
CA PHE A 668 -5.70 -12.83 -3.89
C PHE A 668 -4.74 -13.37 -4.97
N LYS A 669 -3.76 -12.56 -5.35
CA LYS A 669 -2.73 -12.87 -6.33
C LYS A 669 -1.40 -13.02 -5.58
N PHE A 670 -0.85 -14.24 -5.60
CA PHE A 670 0.44 -14.58 -5.00
C PHE A 670 1.39 -15.06 -6.10
N ARG A 671 2.61 -14.48 -6.17
CA ARG A 671 3.63 -14.82 -7.18
C ARG A 671 5.06 -14.76 -6.64
N GLY A 672 5.75 -15.90 -6.51
CA GLY A 672 7.18 -15.93 -6.20
C GLY A 672 7.59 -17.10 -5.31
N GLU A 673 8.87 -17.49 -5.37
CA GLU A 673 9.42 -18.63 -4.62
C GLU A 673 9.59 -18.37 -3.11
N ASN A 674 9.57 -17.10 -2.67
CA ASN A 674 9.93 -16.70 -1.30
C ASN A 674 8.93 -15.73 -0.64
N LEU A 675 7.67 -15.69 -1.09
CA LEU A 675 6.71 -14.71 -0.58
C LEU A 675 6.19 -15.05 0.82
N SER A 676 5.62 -14.02 1.44
CA SER A 676 5.14 -13.82 2.82
C SER A 676 5.07 -15.09 3.64
N LYS A 677 6.07 -15.28 4.51
CA LYS A 677 6.04 -16.40 5.47
C LYS A 677 4.79 -16.42 6.34
N TYR A 678 4.17 -15.26 6.61
CA TYR A 678 2.98 -15.12 7.43
C TYR A 678 1.97 -14.16 6.78
N ALA A 679 0.72 -14.60 6.63
CA ALA A 679 -0.41 -13.74 6.24
C ALA A 679 -1.65 -14.14 7.03
N TYR A 680 -2.35 -13.15 7.58
CA TYR A 680 -3.54 -13.35 8.40
C TYR A 680 -4.73 -12.67 7.75
N ILE A 681 -5.71 -13.47 7.34
CA ILE A 681 -6.90 -13.02 6.60
C ILE A 681 -8.12 -13.27 7.49
N TYR A 682 -8.55 -12.26 8.24
CA TYR A 682 -9.56 -12.42 9.29
C TYR A 682 -10.80 -11.57 9.05
N HIS A 683 -11.98 -12.12 9.27
CA HIS A 683 -13.22 -11.33 9.28
C HIS A 683 -13.46 -10.54 7.99
N ASN A 684 -13.20 -11.06 6.79
CA ASN A 684 -13.46 -10.29 5.56
C ASN A 684 -14.77 -10.72 4.89
N ASP A 685 -15.47 -9.75 4.29
CA ASP A 685 -16.65 -10.00 3.46
C ASP A 685 -16.25 -9.92 1.99
N ILE A 686 -16.39 -11.02 1.27
CA ILE A 686 -15.97 -11.13 -0.14
C ILE A 686 -17.19 -11.50 -0.97
N TYR A 687 -17.84 -10.49 -1.54
CA TYR A 687 -19.05 -10.62 -2.35
C TYR A 687 -18.77 -10.26 -3.82
N LEU A 688 -18.71 -11.27 -4.67
CA LEU A 688 -18.30 -11.14 -6.07
C LEU A 688 -19.48 -11.32 -7.03
N ASN A 689 -19.62 -10.43 -8.01
CA ASN A 689 -20.69 -10.48 -9.02
C ASN A 689 -20.27 -11.23 -10.30
N SER A 690 -19.13 -11.92 -10.30
CA SER A 690 -18.63 -12.61 -11.50
C SER A 690 -19.49 -13.83 -11.85
N ILE A 691 -20.18 -13.76 -12.99
CA ILE A 691 -20.94 -14.87 -13.61
C ILE A 691 -20.06 -15.85 -14.41
N LYS A 692 -18.80 -15.49 -14.73
CA LYS A 692 -17.83 -16.30 -15.51
C LYS A 692 -16.89 -17.14 -14.63
N SER A 693 -17.15 -17.16 -13.33
CA SER A 693 -16.17 -17.46 -12.30
C SER A 693 -15.40 -18.79 -12.48
N GLN A 694 -14.20 -18.70 -13.06
CA GLN A 694 -13.05 -19.30 -12.39
C GLN A 694 -12.63 -18.29 -11.32
N THR A 695 -13.32 -18.26 -10.19
CA THR A 695 -13.00 -17.44 -9.00
C THR A 695 -11.69 -17.96 -8.47
N ALA A 696 -10.63 -17.53 -9.12
CA ALA A 696 -9.33 -18.12 -8.98
C ALA A 696 -8.61 -17.32 -7.91
N TYR A 697 -8.47 -17.95 -6.75
CA TYR A 697 -7.27 -17.82 -5.97
C TYR A 697 -6.09 -18.29 -6.85
N ARG A 698 -5.68 -17.48 -7.84
CA ARG A 698 -4.70 -17.93 -8.82
C ARG A 698 -3.30 -17.77 -8.24
N SER A 699 -2.96 -18.59 -7.25
CA SER A 699 -1.57 -18.74 -6.80
C SER A 699 -0.78 -19.36 -7.94
N ARG A 700 0.05 -18.55 -8.61
CA ARG A 700 1.11 -19.10 -9.45
C ARG A 700 2.31 -19.33 -8.53
N ASN A 701 2.34 -20.55 -7.98
CA ASN A 701 3.49 -21.21 -7.37
C ASN A 701 3.71 -21.09 -5.83
N TYR A 702 4.17 -22.22 -5.25
CA TYR A 702 4.86 -22.54 -3.97
C TYR A 702 4.24 -22.14 -2.61
N PHE A 703 3.84 -23.13 -1.79
CA PHE A 703 3.43 -22.93 -0.38
C PHE A 703 4.50 -23.38 0.65
N GLU A 704 5.75 -23.73 0.24
CA GLU A 704 6.74 -24.32 1.15
C GLU A 704 7.10 -23.35 2.26
N ASN A 705 6.78 -23.70 3.52
CA ASN A 705 7.01 -22.85 4.70
C ASN A 705 6.14 -21.58 4.78
N TRP A 706 4.99 -21.55 4.09
CA TRP A 706 4.02 -20.47 4.22
C TRP A 706 3.03 -20.74 5.35
N ASN A 707 2.74 -19.70 6.14
CA ASN A 707 1.75 -19.73 7.22
C ASN A 707 0.65 -18.72 6.90
N MET A 708 -0.23 -19.11 5.97
CA MET A 708 -1.44 -18.37 5.66
C MET A 708 -2.57 -18.91 6.51
N VAL A 709 -3.21 -18.03 7.29
CA VAL A 709 -4.31 -18.39 8.17
C VAL A 709 -5.50 -17.51 7.85
N PHE A 710 -6.60 -18.14 7.47
CA PHE A 710 -7.89 -17.50 7.25
C PHE A 710 -8.81 -17.89 8.39
N ARG A 711 -9.56 -16.93 8.95
CA ARG A 711 -10.56 -17.18 9.98
C ARG A 711 -11.70 -16.21 9.83
N ASN A 712 -12.91 -16.68 10.06
CA ASN A 712 -14.11 -15.90 10.15
C ASN A 712 -14.44 -15.09 8.89
N ASN A 713 -14.04 -15.52 7.71
CA ASN A 713 -14.38 -14.79 6.47
C ASN A 713 -15.69 -15.29 5.86
N ILE A 714 -16.39 -14.43 5.13
CA ILE A 714 -17.52 -14.81 4.28
C ILE A 714 -17.11 -14.67 2.81
N PHE A 715 -17.06 -15.79 2.10
CA PHE A 715 -16.83 -15.84 0.67
C PHE A 715 -18.14 -16.13 -0.08
N HIS A 716 -18.48 -15.24 -1.00
CA HIS A 716 -19.64 -15.37 -1.86
C HIS A 716 -19.30 -15.04 -3.32
N SER A 717 -19.83 -15.84 -4.23
CA SER A 717 -19.71 -15.64 -5.68
C SER A 717 -21.06 -15.83 -6.37
N GLN A 718 -21.47 -14.90 -7.22
CA GLN A 718 -22.65 -15.10 -8.09
C GLN A 718 -22.41 -16.19 -9.16
N GLY A 719 -21.16 -16.58 -9.39
CA GLY A 719 -20.75 -17.65 -10.30
C GLY A 719 -20.66 -19.04 -9.65
N GLN A 720 -20.18 -20.05 -10.39
CA GLN A 720 -20.17 -21.45 -9.93
C GLN A 720 -19.04 -21.80 -8.95
N THR A 721 -17.92 -21.09 -9.00
CA THR A 721 -16.75 -21.38 -8.14
C THR A 721 -16.65 -20.31 -7.04
N VAL A 722 -16.03 -20.61 -5.91
CA VAL A 722 -15.73 -19.60 -4.86
C VAL A 722 -14.22 -19.41 -4.68
N ALA A 723 -13.44 -20.49 -4.82
CA ALA A 723 -11.98 -20.46 -4.83
C ALA A 723 -11.41 -21.54 -5.77
N GLN A 724 -10.23 -21.32 -6.35
CA GLN A 724 -9.50 -22.32 -7.14
C GLN A 724 -8.02 -22.32 -6.77
N PHE A 725 -7.41 -23.49 -6.63
CA PHE A 725 -6.00 -23.66 -6.33
C PHE A 725 -5.33 -24.45 -7.46
N PRO A 726 -4.82 -23.78 -8.50
CA PRO A 726 -4.17 -24.43 -9.63
C PRO A 726 -2.76 -24.94 -9.27
N SER A 727 -2.38 -26.08 -9.86
CA SER A 727 -1.04 -26.66 -9.83
C SER A 727 -0.30 -26.26 -11.11
N PRO A 728 0.92 -25.68 -11.04
CA PRO A 728 1.75 -25.50 -12.21
C PRO A 728 2.15 -26.85 -12.82
N GLU A 729 2.30 -26.92 -14.14
CA GLU A 729 2.86 -28.09 -14.84
C GLU A 729 4.31 -28.34 -14.38
N GLY A 730 4.54 -29.44 -13.67
CA GLY A 730 5.89 -29.96 -13.40
C GLY A 730 6.59 -29.48 -12.11
N MET A 731 5.90 -28.81 -11.18
CA MET A 731 6.48 -28.38 -9.91
C MET A 731 5.94 -29.13 -8.69
N LEU A 732 6.80 -29.35 -7.69
CA LEU A 732 6.45 -30.06 -6.46
C LEU A 732 5.57 -29.17 -5.57
N TYR A 733 4.53 -29.80 -5.01
CA TYR A 733 3.62 -29.24 -4.04
C TYR A 733 4.33 -28.97 -2.72
N TYR A 734 4.02 -27.84 -2.08
CA TYR A 734 4.63 -27.54 -0.79
C TYR A 734 3.69 -26.92 0.26
N GLY A 735 2.39 -27.23 0.29
CA GLY A 735 1.52 -26.79 1.40
C GLY A 735 0.08 -26.50 0.98
N VAL A 736 -0.82 -26.41 1.96
CA VAL A 736 -2.24 -26.02 1.83
C VAL A 736 -2.44 -24.84 2.79
N PRO A 737 -3.07 -23.71 2.39
CA PRO A 737 -3.40 -22.66 3.34
C PRO A 737 -4.36 -23.18 4.41
N ASP A 738 -4.28 -22.64 5.63
CA ASP A 738 -5.21 -22.98 6.70
C ASP A 738 -6.45 -22.07 6.55
N MET A 739 -7.54 -22.64 6.06
CA MET A 739 -8.82 -21.93 5.84
C MET A 739 -9.95 -22.42 6.73
N ASP A 740 -9.62 -23.01 7.89
CA ASP A 740 -10.62 -23.45 8.86
C ASP A 740 -11.41 -22.26 9.43
N TYR A 741 -12.71 -22.43 9.71
CA TYR A 741 -13.63 -21.38 10.20
C TYR A 741 -13.97 -20.27 9.21
N ASP A 742 -14.16 -20.61 7.93
CA ASP A 742 -14.68 -19.70 6.91
C ASP A 742 -16.05 -20.14 6.39
N SER A 743 -16.79 -19.20 5.79
CA SER A 743 -18.10 -19.43 5.20
C SER A 743 -18.06 -19.27 3.69
N PHE A 744 -18.65 -20.22 2.96
CA PHE A 744 -18.65 -20.25 1.49
C PHE A 744 -20.07 -20.36 0.92
N SER A 745 -20.42 -19.48 -0.02
CA SER A 745 -21.69 -19.51 -0.76
C SER A 745 -21.56 -19.17 -2.24
N ASN A 746 -22.55 -19.58 -3.03
CA ASN A 746 -22.77 -19.09 -4.38
C ASN A 746 -24.26 -19.09 -4.76
N ASP A 747 -24.60 -18.41 -5.85
CA ASP A 747 -25.99 -18.23 -6.33
C ASP A 747 -26.45 -19.30 -7.33
N SER A 748 -25.83 -20.49 -7.37
CA SER A 748 -26.12 -21.54 -8.38
C SER A 748 -27.62 -21.67 -8.69
N LEU A 749 -28.00 -21.38 -9.94
CA LEU A 749 -29.38 -21.37 -10.45
C LEU A 749 -30.17 -22.64 -10.04
N PRO A 750 -31.46 -22.51 -9.69
CA PRO A 750 -32.32 -23.67 -9.40
C PRO A 750 -32.29 -24.69 -10.55
N GLY A 751 -31.80 -25.91 -10.29
CA GLY A 751 -31.80 -27.01 -11.25
C GLY A 751 -30.50 -27.23 -12.06
N ALA A 752 -29.47 -26.38 -11.90
CA ALA A 752 -28.12 -26.73 -12.33
C ALA A 752 -27.48 -27.69 -11.31
N ASN A 753 -26.63 -28.62 -11.76
CA ASN A 753 -25.92 -29.54 -10.87
C ASN A 753 -25.17 -28.72 -9.80
N PRO A 754 -25.57 -28.76 -8.52
CA PRO A 754 -25.11 -27.82 -7.51
C PRO A 754 -23.66 -28.16 -7.19
N LYS A 755 -22.73 -27.39 -7.75
CA LYS A 755 -21.37 -27.40 -7.27
C LYS A 755 -21.07 -26.00 -6.79
N LEU A 756 -21.33 -25.76 -5.49
CA LEU A 756 -20.43 -24.88 -4.76
C LEU A 756 -19.04 -25.47 -4.97
N THR A 757 -18.16 -24.73 -5.65
CA THR A 757 -16.92 -25.33 -6.13
C THR A 757 -15.74 -24.59 -5.54
N ILE A 758 -15.11 -25.17 -4.52
CA ILE A 758 -13.68 -24.98 -4.33
C ILE A 758 -12.98 -25.98 -5.23
N ALA A 759 -12.20 -25.47 -6.18
CA ALA A 759 -11.46 -26.29 -7.13
C ALA A 759 -10.02 -26.47 -6.66
N TRP A 760 -9.54 -27.70 -6.58
CA TRP A 760 -8.18 -28.03 -6.17
C TRP A 760 -7.53 -28.91 -7.22
N GLN A 761 -6.43 -28.45 -7.83
CA GLN A 761 -5.73 -29.23 -8.84
C GLN A 761 -4.69 -30.13 -8.20
N LYS A 762 -4.92 -31.45 -8.22
CA LYS A 762 -3.97 -32.44 -7.69
C LYS A 762 -2.66 -32.45 -8.47
N LYS A 763 -1.64 -33.10 -7.89
CA LYS A 763 -0.29 -33.27 -8.48
C LYS A 763 -0.30 -33.96 -9.85
N ASP A 764 -1.32 -34.77 -10.13
CA ASP A 764 -1.54 -35.44 -11.42
C ASP A 764 -2.26 -34.54 -12.45
N MET A 765 -2.37 -33.24 -12.17
CA MET A 765 -3.05 -32.22 -12.98
C MET A 765 -4.59 -32.36 -13.01
N ASN A 766 -5.18 -33.32 -12.29
CA ASN A 766 -6.62 -33.49 -12.22
C ASN A 766 -7.27 -32.53 -11.21
N TRP A 767 -8.40 -31.95 -11.60
CA TRP A 767 -9.18 -31.09 -10.72
C TRP A 767 -10.09 -31.90 -9.79
N THR A 768 -10.05 -31.57 -8.51
CA THR A 768 -11.03 -31.96 -7.51
C THR A 768 -11.94 -30.78 -7.24
N TYR A 769 -13.24 -31.00 -7.22
CA TYR A 769 -14.23 -29.95 -7.04
C TYR A 769 -15.06 -30.29 -5.80
N CYS A 770 -15.01 -29.43 -4.79
CA CYS A 770 -15.63 -29.66 -3.50
C CYS A 770 -16.75 -28.67 -3.22
N GLY A 771 -17.92 -29.22 -2.86
CA GLY A 771 -19.11 -28.48 -2.43
C GLY A 771 -19.72 -29.00 -1.13
N THR A 772 -18.96 -29.76 -0.34
CA THR A 772 -19.33 -30.23 1.01
C THR A 772 -18.16 -30.02 1.95
N ILE A 773 -18.42 -29.78 3.24
CA ILE A 773 -17.38 -29.66 4.27
C ILE A 773 -16.53 -30.93 4.34
N ASP A 774 -17.14 -32.12 4.28
CA ASP A 774 -16.40 -33.39 4.24
C ASP A 774 -15.39 -33.46 3.09
N CYS A 775 -15.71 -32.88 1.92
CA CYS A 775 -14.80 -32.82 0.79
C CYS A 775 -13.63 -31.87 1.06
N LEU A 776 -13.90 -30.68 1.62
CA LEU A 776 -12.88 -29.68 1.95
C LEU A 776 -11.91 -30.19 3.03
N ASN A 777 -12.44 -30.81 4.08
CA ASN A 777 -11.63 -31.42 5.13
C ASN A 777 -10.69 -32.52 4.58
N ASN A 778 -11.13 -33.25 3.55
CA ASN A 778 -10.28 -34.24 2.86
C ASN A 778 -9.18 -33.62 1.97
N ILE A 779 -9.24 -32.32 1.67
CA ILE A 779 -8.16 -31.57 1.00
C ILE A 779 -7.20 -31.03 2.08
N GLY A 780 -6.41 -31.91 2.67
CA GLY A 780 -5.37 -31.50 3.64
C GLY A 780 -5.89 -30.76 4.88
N GLY A 781 -7.16 -30.93 5.26
CA GLY A 781 -7.79 -30.23 6.38
C GLY A 781 -8.15 -28.78 6.09
N LEU A 782 -8.36 -28.41 4.82
CA LEU A 782 -8.59 -27.03 4.38
C LEU A 782 -9.67 -26.29 5.18
N GLU A 783 -10.79 -26.96 5.47
CA GLU A 783 -11.91 -26.42 6.24
C GLU A 783 -12.60 -27.55 7.01
N LYS A 784 -12.77 -27.38 8.32
CA LYS A 784 -13.37 -28.38 9.22
C LYS A 784 -14.55 -27.83 10.02
N ASN A 785 -14.44 -26.60 10.52
CA ASN A 785 -15.36 -26.03 11.51
C ASN A 785 -16.24 -24.91 10.94
N GLY A 786 -15.91 -24.39 9.77
CA GLY A 786 -16.70 -23.43 9.00
C GLY A 786 -17.85 -24.08 8.24
N GLY A 787 -18.28 -23.43 7.16
CA GLY A 787 -19.61 -23.63 6.61
C GLY A 787 -19.75 -23.45 5.11
N ILE A 788 -20.63 -24.25 4.51
CA ILE A 788 -21.22 -23.93 3.19
C ILE A 788 -22.62 -23.41 3.46
N TRP A 789 -22.74 -22.12 3.70
CA TRP A 789 -23.97 -21.45 4.10
C TRP A 789 -24.19 -20.23 3.23
N PHE A 790 -25.45 -19.95 2.88
CA PHE A 790 -25.80 -18.72 2.20
C PHE A 790 -25.25 -17.49 2.95
N HIS A 791 -24.71 -16.52 2.22
CA HIS A 791 -23.98 -15.37 2.78
C HIS A 791 -24.77 -14.61 3.87
N GLY A 792 -26.10 -14.56 3.77
CA GLY A 792 -26.95 -14.04 4.85
C GLY A 792 -26.93 -12.52 5.04
N PHE A 793 -26.19 -11.78 4.21
CA PHE A 793 -26.20 -10.31 4.17
C PHE A 793 -27.60 -9.72 3.92
N ALA A 794 -27.85 -8.53 4.50
CA ALA A 794 -29.09 -7.78 4.41
C ALA A 794 -29.47 -7.42 2.95
N ASP A 795 -28.60 -6.65 2.28
CA ASP A 795 -28.78 -6.19 0.90
C ASP A 795 -27.42 -5.84 0.26
N PRO A 796 -26.62 -6.86 -0.14
CA PRO A 796 -25.27 -6.64 -0.67
C PRO A 796 -25.28 -5.87 -2.01
N GLU A 797 -26.38 -5.95 -2.78
CA GLU A 797 -26.56 -5.15 -4.00
C GLU A 797 -26.69 -3.65 -3.72
N LYS A 798 -27.07 -3.27 -2.50
CA LYS A 798 -27.02 -1.87 -2.02
C LYS A 798 -25.83 -1.59 -1.10
N ASN A 799 -24.85 -2.50 -1.04
CA ASN A 799 -23.69 -2.44 -0.14
C ASN A 799 -24.06 -2.49 1.35
N VAL A 800 -25.15 -3.17 1.71
CA VAL A 800 -25.54 -3.39 3.12
C VAL A 800 -25.10 -4.80 3.53
N PHE A 801 -23.94 -4.88 4.18
CA PHE A 801 -23.26 -6.13 4.54
C PHE A 801 -23.54 -6.64 5.96
N ASN A 802 -24.37 -5.94 6.75
CA ASN A 802 -24.87 -6.49 8.00
C ASN A 802 -25.55 -7.84 7.78
N LEU A 803 -25.34 -8.79 8.70
CA LEU A 803 -26.00 -10.08 8.66
C LEU A 803 -27.49 -9.93 9.05
N LYS A 804 -28.38 -10.57 8.29
CA LYS A 804 -29.78 -10.72 8.70
C LYS A 804 -29.85 -11.54 9.98
N SER A 805 -30.81 -11.27 10.86
CA SER A 805 -31.04 -12.05 12.09
C SER A 805 -31.26 -13.55 11.86
N THR A 806 -31.64 -13.96 10.64
CA THR A 806 -31.79 -15.37 10.25
C THR A 806 -30.51 -15.99 9.66
N SER A 807 -29.41 -15.24 9.61
CA SER A 807 -28.16 -15.69 9.01
C SER A 807 -27.53 -16.81 9.83
N LYS A 808 -26.98 -17.83 9.15
CA LYS A 808 -26.18 -18.89 9.78
C LYS A 808 -24.75 -18.46 10.11
N ASN A 809 -24.34 -17.29 9.62
CA ASN A 809 -23.02 -16.72 9.86
C ASN A 809 -22.90 -16.01 11.21
N ILE A 810 -23.99 -15.95 11.98
CA ILE A 810 -24.04 -15.36 13.32
C ILE A 810 -23.58 -16.38 14.37
N ASP A 811 -22.80 -15.97 15.37
CA ASP A 811 -22.41 -16.77 16.55
C ASP A 811 -21.60 -18.06 16.24
N VAL A 812 -20.96 -18.14 15.08
CA VAL A 812 -20.26 -19.34 14.60
C VAL A 812 -18.77 -19.14 14.33
N GLY A 813 -18.28 -17.90 14.38
CA GLY A 813 -16.88 -17.57 14.25
C GLY A 813 -16.04 -18.02 15.44
N VAL A 814 -14.73 -18.17 15.21
CA VAL A 814 -13.77 -18.51 16.26
C VAL A 814 -13.22 -17.25 16.93
N LYS A 815 -12.96 -17.33 18.24
CA LYS A 815 -12.27 -16.26 18.97
C LYS A 815 -10.79 -16.22 18.60
N ILE A 816 -10.34 -15.04 18.20
CA ILE A 816 -8.98 -14.71 17.80
C ILE A 816 -8.50 -13.60 18.75
N PRO A 817 -7.64 -13.94 19.74
CA PRO A 817 -7.16 -12.97 20.71
C PRO A 817 -6.57 -11.72 20.06
N GLY A 818 -6.98 -10.55 20.52
CA GLY A 818 -6.53 -9.25 20.03
C GLY A 818 -7.16 -8.80 18.70
N ILE A 819 -8.07 -9.58 18.11
CA ILE A 819 -8.72 -9.28 16.81
C ILE A 819 -10.24 -9.14 16.96
N ASN A 820 -10.87 -10.04 17.72
CA ASN A 820 -12.32 -10.06 17.93
C ASN A 820 -12.66 -10.33 19.40
N ASP A 821 -11.87 -9.80 20.33
CA ASP A 821 -12.12 -9.96 21.77
C ASP A 821 -13.44 -9.32 22.22
N GLN A 822 -13.91 -8.32 21.46
CA GLN A 822 -15.21 -7.69 21.61
C GLN A 822 -16.10 -8.20 20.47
N TYR A 823 -17.08 -9.04 20.84
CA TYR A 823 -18.09 -9.58 19.94
C TYR A 823 -19.39 -9.73 20.73
N CYS A 824 -20.51 -9.86 20.02
CA CYS A 824 -21.83 -9.97 20.62
C CYS A 824 -22.41 -11.38 20.43
N GLY A 825 -23.31 -11.78 21.32
CA GLY A 825 -23.82 -13.15 21.35
C GLY A 825 -22.86 -14.15 22.00
N ASN A 826 -22.92 -15.40 21.57
CA ASN A 826 -22.16 -16.52 22.15
C ASN A 826 -20.73 -16.61 21.60
N ASN A 827 -20.53 -16.28 20.32
CA ASN A 827 -19.23 -16.28 19.64
C ASN A 827 -19.16 -15.14 18.61
N PRO A 828 -17.97 -14.77 18.12
CA PRO A 828 -17.87 -13.81 17.02
C PRO A 828 -18.68 -14.23 15.80
N ASP A 829 -19.20 -13.26 15.06
CA ASP A 829 -19.81 -13.50 13.76
C ASP A 829 -18.76 -13.74 12.67
N MET A 830 -19.14 -14.46 11.62
CA MET A 830 -18.34 -14.49 10.39
C MET A 830 -18.51 -13.16 9.66
N GLY A 831 -17.47 -12.72 8.96
CA GLY A 831 -17.49 -11.52 8.12
C GLY A 831 -16.94 -10.28 8.82
N ALA A 832 -17.01 -9.14 8.14
CA ALA A 832 -16.38 -7.89 8.59
C ALA A 832 -17.10 -7.22 9.74
N MET A 833 -18.40 -7.48 9.89
CA MET A 833 -19.27 -6.81 10.84
C MET A 833 -19.88 -7.81 11.83
N GLU A 834 -19.91 -7.47 13.11
CA GLU A 834 -20.71 -8.17 14.11
C GLU A 834 -22.19 -7.74 14.00
N ASN A 835 -23.11 -8.63 14.32
CA ASN A 835 -24.53 -8.33 14.41
C ASN A 835 -24.82 -7.60 15.72
N LYS A 836 -24.90 -6.27 15.59
CA LYS A 836 -25.11 -5.37 16.73
C LYS A 836 -26.43 -5.59 17.47
N ASN A 837 -27.44 -6.16 16.84
CA ASN A 837 -28.73 -6.47 17.46
C ASN A 837 -28.62 -7.53 18.58
N LEU A 838 -27.50 -8.26 18.64
CA LEU A 838 -27.18 -9.18 19.72
C LEU A 838 -26.42 -8.51 20.87
N CYS A 839 -25.93 -7.29 20.67
CA CYS A 839 -25.28 -6.45 21.68
C CYS A 839 -26.35 -5.73 22.52
N GLN A 840 -27.16 -6.47 23.29
CA GLN A 840 -28.04 -5.81 24.25
C GLN A 840 -27.21 -5.24 25.41
N THR A 841 -26.82 -3.98 25.26
CA THR A 841 -26.05 -3.23 26.25
C THR A 841 -26.97 -2.18 26.86
N ASN A 842 -26.92 -2.00 28.18
CA ASN A 842 -27.62 -0.88 28.80
C ASN A 842 -26.95 0.43 28.36
N PHE A 843 -27.74 1.45 28.03
CA PHE A 843 -27.26 2.78 27.73
C PHE A 843 -28.30 3.82 28.15
N ILE A 844 -27.95 5.10 28.02
CA ILE A 844 -28.87 6.23 28.14
C ILE A 844 -28.97 6.89 26.77
N ARG A 845 -30.15 6.86 26.16
CA ARG A 845 -30.44 7.58 24.91
C ARG A 845 -30.23 9.08 25.13
N SER A 846 -29.64 9.72 24.13
CA SER A 846 -29.18 11.13 24.17
C SER A 846 -27.92 11.42 25.00
N ASP A 847 -27.30 10.42 25.64
CA ASP A 847 -25.96 10.54 26.27
C ASP A 847 -24.90 10.04 25.28
N VAL A 848 -24.66 10.84 24.25
CA VAL A 848 -23.87 10.46 23.06
C VAL A 848 -22.38 10.37 23.38
N ASN A 849 -21.91 11.13 24.37
CA ASN A 849 -20.52 11.07 24.82
C ASN A 849 -20.31 10.10 26.00
N ASP A 850 -21.36 9.38 26.44
CA ASP A 850 -21.35 8.36 27.49
C ASP A 850 -20.73 8.88 28.80
N ASP A 851 -21.08 10.12 29.19
CA ASP A 851 -20.60 10.76 30.43
C ASP A 851 -21.63 10.76 31.57
N GLY A 852 -22.85 10.28 31.29
CA GLY A 852 -23.96 10.15 32.22
C GLY A 852 -24.83 11.40 32.31
N ASN A 853 -24.50 12.47 31.60
CA ASN A 853 -25.23 13.74 31.63
C ASN A 853 -25.71 14.13 30.25
N ILE A 854 -27.01 13.97 29.99
CA ILE A 854 -27.64 14.46 28.76
C ILE A 854 -27.65 16.00 28.74
N ASN A 855 -26.80 16.62 27.93
CA ASN A 855 -26.64 18.06 27.82
C ASN A 855 -26.19 18.53 26.41
N ILE A 856 -25.84 19.82 26.26
CA ILE A 856 -25.44 20.39 24.97
C ILE A 856 -24.17 19.75 24.39
N THR A 857 -23.33 19.15 25.23
CA THR A 857 -22.09 18.47 24.83
C THR A 857 -22.40 17.25 23.97
N ASP A 858 -23.49 16.52 24.24
CA ASP A 858 -23.96 15.39 23.42
C ASP A 858 -24.33 15.81 22.02
N VAL A 859 -25.02 16.95 21.89
CA VAL A 859 -25.37 17.53 20.58
C VAL A 859 -24.11 17.88 19.80
N ILE A 860 -23.12 18.49 20.46
CA ILE A 860 -21.84 18.83 19.83
C ILE A 860 -21.11 17.55 19.41
N TYR A 861 -21.12 16.53 20.27
CA TYR A 861 -20.48 15.24 20.01
C TYR A 861 -21.11 14.53 18.81
N LEU A 862 -22.45 14.50 18.76
CA LEU A 862 -23.23 13.97 17.65
C LEU A 862 -22.99 14.74 16.34
N LEU A 863 -23.02 16.07 16.37
CA LEU A 863 -22.74 16.87 15.17
C LEU A 863 -21.32 16.68 14.66
N ASN A 864 -20.35 16.53 15.56
CA ASN A 864 -18.98 16.19 15.18
C ASN A 864 -18.90 14.79 14.56
N TYR A 865 -19.62 13.80 15.11
CA TYR A 865 -19.76 12.47 14.51
C TYR A 865 -20.35 12.56 13.08
N LEU A 866 -21.41 13.35 12.89
CA LEU A 866 -22.11 13.48 11.61
C LEU A 866 -21.33 14.25 10.54
N PHE A 867 -20.63 15.32 10.92
CA PHE A 867 -20.02 16.26 9.95
C PHE A 867 -18.49 16.20 9.88
N SER A 868 -17.84 15.44 10.76
CA SER A 868 -16.38 15.21 10.70
C SER A 868 -16.07 13.80 10.19
N ASP A 869 -16.80 13.32 9.17
CA ASP A 869 -16.61 11.99 8.57
C ASP A 869 -16.56 10.83 9.59
N ARG A 870 -17.31 10.94 10.71
CA ARG A 870 -17.32 9.95 11.82
C ARG A 870 -15.96 9.72 12.50
N LEU A 871 -15.06 10.70 12.46
CA LEU A 871 -13.74 10.66 13.13
C LEU A 871 -13.82 10.56 14.67
N ILE A 872 -14.92 11.02 15.26
CA ILE A 872 -15.20 10.80 16.68
C ILE A 872 -15.93 9.47 16.83
N SER A 873 -15.33 8.51 17.53
CA SER A 873 -16.00 7.26 17.86
C SER A 873 -17.12 7.51 18.87
N VAL A 874 -18.36 7.24 18.48
CA VAL A 874 -19.50 7.14 19.40
C VAL A 874 -19.54 5.70 19.93
N SER A 875 -19.45 5.52 21.25
CA SER A 875 -19.42 4.20 21.90
C SER A 875 -20.76 3.46 21.80
N CYS A 876 -21.85 4.20 21.65
CA CYS A 876 -23.21 3.71 21.61
C CYS A 876 -24.01 4.47 20.56
N LEU A 877 -24.21 3.86 19.39
CA LEU A 877 -24.97 4.52 18.30
C LEU A 877 -26.46 4.61 18.63
N ASP A 878 -27.00 3.73 19.47
CA ASP A 878 -28.37 3.85 19.96
C ASP A 878 -28.54 5.09 20.84
N ALA A 879 -27.48 5.53 21.52
CA ALA A 879 -27.52 6.80 22.25
C ALA A 879 -27.62 8.02 21.34
N ALA A 880 -27.11 7.90 20.12
CA ALA A 880 -27.08 8.94 19.09
C ALA A 880 -28.35 8.99 18.22
N ASP A 881 -29.08 7.89 18.11
CA ASP A 881 -30.40 7.80 17.48
C ASP A 881 -31.46 8.22 18.53
N ILE A 882 -31.72 9.52 18.59
CA ILE A 882 -32.43 10.18 19.69
C ILE A 882 -33.95 9.95 19.56
N ASP A 883 -34.45 9.86 18.33
CA ASP A 883 -35.86 9.60 18.04
C ASP A 883 -36.19 8.12 17.77
N ASP A 884 -35.19 7.23 17.86
CA ASP A 884 -35.29 5.77 17.77
C ASP A 884 -35.94 5.32 16.45
N ASN A 885 -35.47 5.92 15.36
CA ASN A 885 -35.98 5.69 14.02
C ASN A 885 -35.07 4.77 13.17
N SER A 886 -34.00 4.26 13.78
CA SER A 886 -32.96 3.43 13.18
C SER A 886 -32.07 4.18 12.17
N VAL A 887 -31.96 5.51 12.29
CA VAL A 887 -31.08 6.37 11.47
C VAL A 887 -30.47 7.48 12.33
N VAL A 888 -29.14 7.44 12.54
CA VAL A 888 -28.40 8.57 13.15
C VAL A 888 -28.10 9.63 12.08
N GLU A 889 -28.78 10.76 12.16
CA GLU A 889 -28.69 11.87 11.22
C GLU A 889 -28.84 13.24 11.88
N ILE A 890 -28.87 14.32 11.08
CA ILE A 890 -28.95 15.69 11.62
C ILE A 890 -30.26 15.94 12.38
N THR A 891 -31.32 15.18 12.09
CA THR A 891 -32.63 15.33 12.72
C THR A 891 -32.56 14.96 14.20
N ASP A 892 -31.70 14.02 14.60
CA ASP A 892 -31.43 13.67 16.00
C ASP A 892 -30.87 14.86 16.79
N ALA A 893 -29.86 15.53 16.25
CA ALA A 893 -29.29 16.72 16.88
C ALA A 893 -30.33 17.84 17.02
N ILE A 894 -31.19 18.00 16.01
CA ILE A 894 -32.30 18.96 16.05
C ILE A 894 -33.33 18.55 17.10
N TYR A 895 -33.63 17.25 17.22
CA TYR A 895 -34.57 16.70 18.18
C TYR A 895 -34.12 17.00 19.62
N LEU A 896 -32.86 16.71 19.96
CA LEU A 896 -32.32 16.94 21.30
C LEU A 896 -32.23 18.44 21.65
N LEU A 897 -31.90 19.30 20.68
CA LEU A 897 -31.95 20.75 20.86
C LEU A 897 -33.39 21.27 21.08
N ALA A 898 -34.37 20.71 20.38
CA ALA A 898 -35.77 21.06 20.57
C ALA A 898 -36.27 20.66 21.96
N TYR A 899 -35.86 19.49 22.46
CA TYR A 899 -36.09 19.08 23.84
C TYR A 899 -35.47 20.07 24.85
N PHE A 900 -34.19 20.44 24.69
CA PHE A 900 -33.53 21.36 25.62
C PHE A 900 -34.10 22.77 25.66
N PHE A 901 -34.50 23.34 24.52
CA PHE A 901 -34.77 24.78 24.43
C PHE A 901 -36.18 25.17 23.99
N GLN A 902 -36.94 24.25 23.40
CA GLN A 902 -38.26 24.54 22.82
C GLN A 902 -39.40 23.75 23.46
N GLY A 903 -39.10 22.90 24.45
CA GLY A 903 -40.09 22.03 25.06
C GLY A 903 -40.63 20.99 24.08
N GLY A 904 -39.79 20.51 23.17
CA GLY A 904 -40.10 19.40 22.26
C GLY A 904 -40.36 18.09 23.01
N ASP A 905 -40.75 17.06 22.25
CA ASP A 905 -41.02 15.73 22.80
C ASP A 905 -39.77 15.15 23.50
N LEU A 906 -40.00 14.32 24.52
CA LEU A 906 -38.93 13.59 25.19
C LEU A 906 -38.23 12.66 24.19
N PRO A 907 -36.90 12.49 24.27
CA PRO A 907 -36.21 11.40 23.59
C PRO A 907 -36.80 10.05 23.96
N ARG A 908 -36.62 9.08 23.07
CA ARG A 908 -37.17 7.73 23.25
C ARG A 908 -36.45 6.97 24.35
N GLU A 909 -37.15 6.01 24.96
CA GLU A 909 -36.54 5.16 25.98
C GLU A 909 -35.45 4.27 25.34
N PRO A 910 -34.38 3.89 26.06
CA PRO A 910 -34.08 4.21 27.47
C PRO A 910 -33.56 5.65 27.62
N PHE A 911 -34.30 6.55 28.27
CA PHE A 911 -33.94 7.96 28.44
C PHE A 911 -33.84 8.28 29.93
N ASN A 912 -32.90 9.13 30.35
CA ASN A 912 -32.62 9.51 31.75
C ASN A 912 -32.21 8.38 32.73
N GLN A 913 -32.29 7.11 32.31
CA GLN A 913 -31.89 5.94 33.06
C GLN A 913 -31.27 4.92 32.12
N CYS A 914 -30.32 4.16 32.65
CA CYS A 914 -29.74 3.03 31.94
C CYS A 914 -30.82 1.99 31.62
N GLY A 915 -30.89 1.59 30.37
CA GLY A 915 -31.74 0.49 29.92
C GLY A 915 -31.28 -0.07 28.60
N ILE A 916 -31.81 -1.22 28.23
CA ILE A 916 -31.60 -1.79 26.90
C ILE A 916 -32.49 -1.08 25.89
N ASP A 917 -32.08 -1.11 24.61
CA ASP A 917 -33.01 -0.75 23.56
C ASP A 917 -34.18 -1.74 23.54
N GLN A 918 -35.41 -1.21 23.52
CA GLN A 918 -36.64 -2.00 23.46
C GLN A 918 -37.14 -2.18 22.03
N THR A 919 -36.62 -1.39 21.09
CA THR A 919 -36.83 -1.57 19.67
C THR A 919 -35.69 -2.41 19.10
N ALA A 920 -35.98 -3.17 18.05
CA ALA A 920 -34.95 -3.91 17.32
C ALA A 920 -34.57 -3.08 16.10
N ASP A 921 -33.32 -2.60 16.05
CA ASP A 921 -32.85 -1.78 14.94
C ASP A 921 -31.52 -2.31 14.36
N ILE A 922 -30.74 -1.47 13.66
CA ILE A 922 -29.45 -1.82 13.05
C ILE A 922 -28.26 -1.26 13.83
N TYR A 923 -28.54 -0.52 14.89
CA TYR A 923 -27.54 0.06 15.76
C TYR A 923 -27.37 -0.86 16.96
N GLY A 924 -26.39 -0.51 17.76
CA GLY A 924 -26.09 -1.23 18.98
C GLY A 924 -25.01 -0.50 19.74
N CYS A 925 -24.95 -0.80 21.02
CA CYS A 925 -23.99 -0.20 21.93
C CYS A 925 -22.90 -1.21 22.27
N ASP A 926 -21.67 -0.88 21.85
CA ASP A 926 -20.53 -1.79 21.98
C ASP A 926 -20.12 -1.91 23.47
N MET A 927 -20.28 -0.82 24.24
CA MET A 927 -20.19 -0.73 25.71
C MET A 927 -20.66 0.66 26.18
N SER A 928 -21.42 0.77 27.26
CA SER A 928 -21.60 2.03 28.00
C SER A 928 -20.78 1.97 29.28
N ALA A 929 -19.84 2.90 29.47
CA ALA A 929 -19.07 3.03 30.69
C ALA A 929 -19.96 3.40 31.88
N VAL A 930 -21.01 4.19 31.63
CA VAL A 930 -21.95 4.67 32.65
C VAL A 930 -22.93 3.58 33.08
N CYS A 931 -23.37 2.74 32.14
CA CYS A 931 -24.43 1.75 32.35
C CYS A 931 -23.94 0.30 32.48
N SER A 932 -22.67 0.13 32.86
CA SER A 932 -21.98 -1.16 33.00
C SER A 932 -22.36 -1.99 34.23
#